data_AF-A0A7I8EPM0-F1
#
_entry.id   AF-A0A7I8EPM0-F1
#
_cell.length_a   1.000
_cell.length_b   1.000
_cell.length_c   1.000
_cell.angle_alpha   90.00
_cell.angle_beta   90.00
_cell.angle_gamma   90.00
#
_symmetry.space_group_name_H-M   'P 1'
#
loop_
_entity.id
_entity.type
_entity.pdbx_description
1 polymer ?
#
loop_
_entity_poly.entity_id
_entity_poly.type
_entity_poly.pdbx_seq_one_letter_code
_entity_poly.pdbx_strand_id
1 'polypeptide(L)'
;MKAQENYFLPFLNGKKQFVIPIYQRTYSWQREQCEQLWNDIVGAGTNQELPGHFIGSVVYIQQGVILFGNVPQFLLIDGQQRLTTLILLLAALAEIAQQEPGETETIYKDDIYDSYLINKFGKEEQRYKLLLTQNDRELLKQIIDQPEKITANNNKVSIPLVDNYIFFREQLQHGEVDISTILTGINKLIIVEISLHKNLDNPQLIFESLNSTGMDLSQADLIRNYVLMGLDNDEQTKIYREYWYPIEQKFRYGGNGDYFDRFMRDYLTLKQGVIPNIDKVYTTFKHYHQTKYKITIQEIVQDIARYAEYYANMAFLHEEDPEIKQAMRDINSLKVDVAYPFFLEIYDDYKQNKLSKADLVAILRLIESYVFRRAICSIPTNGLNKVFTTLSAEIDKERYLESIQAALYTKWGGGRFPRNDEFRAAFVMKDIYNSSRRHYLLNKLENYQRKEQVQILNYTLEHVMPQNSRLSEAWRQALGPEWKDIQARYLHTIGNLTLTGYNPQLSDRPFYEKRMIEGGFDHSPLRLNQSLAHLEHWNQQAIEKRAQQLADEAIKIWAIPELSAEVTNKYSSKQGRRAFLAEIIGPVQDPLAGFVPEGFRLVRATEKRFYVYRLMDGKWVQYGDGKNAYFSTTWSYVKERIRRCYEMNLIPMGTGGEKVIETIPPLVEEDSDDENDDKVYTINDHPYLQGEMLILFNDLRKRILNLSVDVTEEFKKHYVAYKLTSNFVGVETLKNSLVLTMSIPFEEIDDPKKIGEDVTRIGHRGTGQVRIRLTATTQLDDAMYLIQQAFDRQNSEMALV
;
A
#
# COMPACT_ATOMS: atom_id res chain seq x y z
N MET A 1 33.34 -17.85 -15.10
CA MET A 1 32.47 -18.79 -14.36
C MET A 1 32.78 -20.21 -14.79
N LYS A 2 32.94 -21.15 -13.84
CA LYS A 2 33.07 -22.59 -14.10
C LYS A 2 32.00 -23.34 -13.29
N ALA A 3 31.10 -24.03 -13.99
CA ALA A 3 30.08 -24.88 -13.41
C ALA A 3 30.44 -26.36 -13.62
N GLN A 4 30.31 -27.18 -12.57
CA GLN A 4 30.51 -28.62 -12.64
C GLN A 4 29.56 -29.35 -11.70
N GLU A 5 29.11 -30.53 -12.11
CA GLU A 5 28.35 -31.42 -11.24
C GLU A 5 29.29 -32.09 -10.22
N ASN A 6 28.88 -32.14 -8.97
CA ASN A 6 29.66 -32.77 -7.90
C ASN A 6 28.73 -33.40 -6.85
N TYR A 7 29.17 -34.49 -6.23
CA TYR A 7 28.45 -35.03 -5.07
C TYR A 7 28.71 -34.15 -3.83
N PHE A 8 27.71 -34.06 -2.95
CA PHE A 8 27.74 -33.15 -1.80
C PHE A 8 28.90 -33.41 -0.83
N LEU A 9 29.17 -34.66 -0.47
CA LEU A 9 30.26 -34.99 0.46
C LEU A 9 31.64 -34.71 -0.16
N PRO A 10 31.96 -35.16 -1.39
CA PRO A 10 33.19 -34.76 -2.08
C PRO A 10 33.38 -33.24 -2.22
N PHE A 11 32.29 -32.50 -2.41
CA PHE A 11 32.32 -31.04 -2.46
C PHE A 11 32.84 -30.42 -1.14
N LEU A 12 32.33 -30.88 0.00
CA LEU A 12 32.71 -30.42 1.34
C LEU A 12 34.09 -30.94 1.80
N ASN A 13 34.54 -32.07 1.26
CA ASN A 13 35.78 -32.72 1.69
C ASN A 13 37.04 -31.89 1.38
N GLY A 14 38.12 -32.14 2.13
CA GLY A 14 39.42 -31.49 2.01
C GLY A 14 39.53 -30.18 2.81
N LYS A 15 40.68 -29.50 2.69
CA LYS A 15 40.94 -28.26 3.44
C LYS A 15 40.21 -27.08 2.78
N LYS A 16 38.99 -26.78 3.23
CA LYS A 16 38.14 -25.70 2.70
C LYS A 16 37.32 -25.06 3.82
N GLN A 17 37.00 -23.79 3.67
CA GLN A 17 36.07 -23.09 4.54
C GLN A 17 35.11 -22.25 3.69
N PHE A 18 33.81 -22.49 3.85
CA PHE A 18 32.77 -21.65 3.27
C PHE A 18 32.42 -20.54 4.26
N VAL A 19 32.39 -19.31 3.78
CA VAL A 19 32.07 -18.12 4.58
C VAL A 19 30.83 -17.49 3.99
N ILE A 20 29.79 -17.32 4.81
CA ILE A 20 28.60 -16.55 4.44
C ILE A 20 28.92 -15.06 4.65
N PRO A 21 28.88 -14.23 3.60
CA PRO A 21 29.11 -12.80 3.71
C PRO A 21 28.10 -12.09 4.62
N ILE A 22 28.49 -10.93 5.16
CA ILE A 22 27.64 -10.14 6.06
C ILE A 22 26.36 -9.61 5.40
N TYR A 23 26.36 -9.48 4.07
CA TYR A 23 25.23 -9.02 3.28
C TYR A 23 24.18 -10.12 3.00
N GLN A 24 24.50 -11.38 3.20
CA GLN A 24 23.52 -12.46 3.08
C GLN A 24 22.56 -12.47 4.26
N ARG A 25 21.32 -12.92 4.02
CA ARG A 25 20.33 -13.06 5.09
C ARG A 25 20.73 -14.20 6.03
N THR A 26 20.30 -14.10 7.29
CA THR A 26 20.42 -15.19 8.27
C THR A 26 19.67 -16.44 7.81
N TYR A 27 19.90 -17.56 8.49
CA TYR A 27 19.20 -18.79 8.18
C TYR A 27 17.68 -18.63 8.38
N SER A 28 16.90 -19.04 7.38
CA SER A 28 15.46 -18.74 7.27
C SER A 28 14.60 -19.91 6.80
N TRP A 29 15.19 -21.05 6.43
CA TRP A 29 14.41 -22.26 6.17
C TRP A 29 13.61 -22.65 7.41
N GLN A 30 12.34 -22.98 7.19
CA GLN A 30 11.40 -23.46 8.19
C GLN A 30 11.32 -24.98 8.12
N ARG A 31 10.53 -25.55 9.03
CA ARG A 31 10.35 -27.00 9.17
C ARG A 31 9.93 -27.69 7.87
N GLU A 32 9.06 -27.09 7.09
CA GLU A 32 8.56 -27.64 5.81
C GLU A 32 9.69 -27.93 4.81
N GLN A 33 10.66 -27.01 4.67
CA GLN A 33 11.79 -27.23 3.77
C GLN A 33 12.75 -28.32 4.31
N CYS A 34 12.89 -28.42 5.62
CA CYS A 34 13.70 -29.46 6.26
C CYS A 34 13.05 -30.85 6.15
N GLU A 35 11.72 -30.94 6.28
CA GLU A 35 10.95 -32.16 6.05
C GLU A 35 11.05 -32.63 4.60
N GLN A 36 10.95 -31.70 3.64
CA GLN A 36 11.17 -32.02 2.23
C GLN A 36 12.59 -32.57 1.99
N LEU A 37 13.62 -31.89 2.49
CA LEU A 37 15.00 -32.36 2.36
C LEU A 37 15.22 -33.73 3.02
N TRP A 38 14.61 -33.96 4.18
CA TRP A 38 14.67 -35.25 4.86
C TRP A 38 14.05 -36.36 4.02
N ASN A 39 12.84 -36.14 3.50
CA ASN A 39 12.14 -37.10 2.66
C ASN A 39 12.91 -37.42 1.37
N ASP A 40 13.53 -36.41 0.75
CA ASP A 40 14.39 -36.56 -0.42
C ASP A 40 15.60 -37.45 -0.12
N ILE A 41 16.26 -37.25 1.03
CA ILE A 41 17.42 -38.05 1.46
C ILE A 41 17.01 -39.50 1.74
N VAL A 42 15.91 -39.71 2.47
CA VAL A 42 15.38 -41.04 2.76
C VAL A 42 14.98 -41.75 1.46
N GLY A 43 14.31 -41.05 0.54
CA GLY A 43 13.94 -41.58 -0.77
C GLY A 43 15.15 -42.01 -1.59
N ALA A 44 16.19 -41.19 -1.64
CA ALA A 44 17.44 -41.49 -2.35
C ALA A 44 18.19 -42.69 -1.73
N GLY A 45 18.18 -42.80 -0.40
CA GLY A 45 18.79 -43.91 0.33
C GLY A 45 18.06 -45.24 0.11
N THR A 46 16.72 -45.21 0.07
CA THR A 46 15.89 -46.41 -0.06
C THR A 46 15.85 -46.93 -1.49
N ASN A 47 15.88 -46.04 -2.49
CA ASN A 47 15.85 -46.43 -3.90
C ASN A 47 17.25 -46.78 -4.43
N GLN A 48 17.55 -48.07 -4.55
CA GLN A 48 18.84 -48.56 -5.05
C GLN A 48 19.09 -48.23 -6.54
N GLU A 49 18.05 -48.02 -7.33
CA GLU A 49 18.16 -47.72 -8.77
C GLU A 49 18.44 -46.23 -9.05
N LEU A 50 18.27 -45.36 -8.05
CA LEU A 50 18.54 -43.93 -8.20
C LEU A 50 20.05 -43.66 -8.10
N PRO A 51 20.72 -43.19 -9.18
CA PRO A 51 22.17 -42.96 -9.20
C PRO A 51 22.58 -41.68 -8.45
N GLY A 52 21.64 -40.76 -8.25
CA GLY A 52 21.83 -39.54 -7.49
C GLY A 52 20.56 -38.69 -7.43
N HIS A 53 20.51 -37.79 -6.45
CA HIS A 53 19.40 -36.87 -6.23
C HIS A 53 19.90 -35.43 -6.30
N PHE A 54 19.40 -34.65 -7.27
CA PHE A 54 19.81 -33.27 -7.44
C PHE A 54 19.14 -32.38 -6.40
N ILE A 55 19.95 -31.70 -5.58
CA ILE A 55 19.43 -30.82 -4.53
C ILE A 55 19.56 -29.33 -4.86
N GLY A 56 20.30 -28.96 -5.91
CA GLY A 56 20.43 -27.57 -6.38
C GLY A 56 21.88 -27.11 -6.66
N SER A 57 22.06 -25.82 -6.91
CA SER A 57 23.37 -25.20 -7.11
C SER A 57 23.98 -24.60 -5.84
N VAL A 58 25.30 -24.50 -5.81
CA VAL A 58 26.07 -23.75 -4.80
C VAL A 58 27.06 -22.85 -5.53
N VAL A 59 26.99 -21.55 -5.27
CA VAL A 59 27.80 -20.55 -5.97
C VAL A 59 28.72 -19.85 -5.00
N TYR A 60 30.02 -19.79 -5.30
CA TYR A 60 31.00 -19.16 -4.42
C TYR A 60 32.16 -18.50 -5.17
N ILE A 61 32.87 -17.63 -4.46
CA ILE A 61 34.11 -16.98 -4.91
C ILE A 61 35.24 -17.38 -3.97
N GLN A 62 36.35 -17.85 -4.51
CA GLN A 62 37.54 -18.09 -3.70
C GLN A 62 38.18 -16.76 -3.25
N GLN A 63 38.44 -16.61 -1.94
CA GLN A 63 39.10 -15.45 -1.37
C GLN A 63 40.59 -15.69 -1.10
N GLY A 64 41.41 -14.70 -1.44
CA GLY A 64 42.82 -14.63 -1.07
C GLY A 64 43.74 -15.56 -1.88
N VAL A 65 45.04 -15.41 -1.62
CA VAL A 65 46.08 -16.34 -2.11
C VAL A 65 46.18 -17.50 -1.12
N ILE A 66 46.26 -18.73 -1.63
CA ILE A 66 46.45 -19.92 -0.79
C ILE A 66 47.87 -19.85 -0.18
N LEU A 67 47.98 -19.33 1.04
CA LEU A 67 49.21 -19.30 1.82
C LEU A 67 49.39 -20.63 2.56
N PHE A 68 50.63 -21.10 2.65
CA PHE A 68 50.98 -22.33 3.37
C PHE A 68 50.50 -22.23 4.84
N GLY A 69 49.73 -23.21 5.29
CA GLY A 69 49.18 -23.24 6.66
C GLY A 69 47.74 -22.73 6.80
N ASN A 70 47.26 -21.81 5.95
CA ASN A 70 45.89 -21.30 6.03
C ASN A 70 44.86 -22.22 5.36
N VAL A 71 43.62 -22.19 5.84
CA VAL A 71 42.48 -22.85 5.18
C VAL A 71 41.97 -21.93 4.06
N PRO A 72 41.89 -22.39 2.79
CA PRO A 72 41.27 -21.63 1.71
C PRO A 72 39.83 -21.25 2.04
N GLN A 73 39.51 -19.96 1.89
CA GLN A 73 38.17 -19.43 2.14
C GLN A 73 37.39 -19.25 0.83
N PHE A 74 36.14 -19.69 0.85
CA PHE A 74 35.20 -19.62 -0.25
C PHE A 74 34.00 -18.81 0.20
N LEU A 75 33.86 -17.59 -0.33
CA LEU A 75 32.75 -16.72 -0.03
C LEU A 75 31.50 -17.21 -0.76
N LEU A 76 30.48 -17.59 0.00
CA LEU A 76 29.24 -18.13 -0.54
C LEU A 76 28.35 -17.01 -1.09
N ILE A 77 27.95 -17.13 -2.35
CA ILE A 77 27.07 -16.18 -3.04
C ILE A 77 25.64 -16.69 -3.09
N ASP A 78 25.46 -17.98 -3.35
CA ASP A 78 24.15 -18.63 -3.38
C ASP A 78 24.25 -20.10 -2.91
N GLY A 79 23.11 -20.67 -2.47
CA GLY A 79 23.02 -22.00 -1.87
C GLY A 79 23.19 -22.01 -0.34
N GLN A 80 23.18 -20.84 0.30
CA GLN A 80 23.48 -20.69 1.74
C GLN A 80 22.52 -21.46 2.66
N GLN A 81 21.21 -21.41 2.39
CA GLN A 81 20.20 -22.03 3.24
C GLN A 81 20.35 -23.56 3.19
N ARG A 82 20.46 -24.10 1.97
CA ARG A 82 20.66 -25.53 1.71
C ARG A 82 21.94 -26.07 2.35
N LEU A 83 23.07 -25.38 2.13
CA LEU A 83 24.36 -25.79 2.70
C LEU A 83 24.32 -25.78 4.23
N THR A 84 23.70 -24.76 4.82
CA THR A 84 23.51 -24.68 6.28
C THR A 84 22.67 -25.84 6.78
N THR A 85 21.51 -26.12 6.17
CA THR A 85 20.64 -27.24 6.57
C THR A 85 21.35 -28.60 6.51
N LEU A 86 22.13 -28.85 5.45
CA LEU A 86 22.89 -30.09 5.34
C LEU A 86 23.99 -30.20 6.40
N ILE A 87 24.64 -29.09 6.76
CA ILE A 87 25.60 -29.06 7.88
C ILE A 87 24.89 -29.34 9.21
N LEU A 88 23.67 -28.82 9.43
CA LEU A 88 22.88 -29.13 10.63
C LEU A 88 22.52 -30.63 10.71
N LEU A 89 22.14 -31.24 9.58
CA LEU A 89 21.89 -32.68 9.50
C LEU A 89 23.15 -33.50 9.80
N LEU A 90 24.30 -33.13 9.22
CA LEU A 90 25.58 -33.78 9.51
C LEU A 90 26.01 -33.62 10.97
N ALA A 91 25.71 -32.47 11.60
CA ALA A 91 25.96 -32.25 13.02
C ALA A 91 25.09 -33.16 13.89
N ALA A 92 23.80 -33.30 13.59
CA ALA A 92 22.90 -34.21 14.30
C ALA A 92 23.31 -35.69 14.13
N LEU A 93 23.73 -36.08 12.91
CA LEU A 93 24.29 -37.41 12.64
C LEU A 93 25.57 -37.68 13.46
N ALA A 94 26.48 -36.71 13.51
CA ALA A 94 27.72 -36.82 14.27
C ALA A 94 27.45 -36.94 15.78
N GLU A 95 26.44 -36.25 16.32
CA GLU A 95 26.02 -36.37 17.72
C GLU A 95 25.47 -37.77 18.03
N ILE A 96 24.57 -38.31 17.21
CA ILE A 96 23.95 -39.62 17.46
C ILE A 96 24.98 -40.75 17.33
N ALA A 97 25.88 -40.64 16.36
CA ALA A 97 27.03 -41.55 16.22
C ALA A 97 27.99 -41.51 17.43
N GLN A 98 27.93 -40.50 18.30
CA GLN A 98 28.68 -40.48 19.56
C GLN A 98 27.98 -41.24 20.71
N GLN A 99 26.66 -41.44 20.63
CA GLN A 99 25.85 -41.99 21.73
C GLN A 99 25.68 -43.53 21.67
N GLU A 100 25.88 -44.18 20.51
CA GLU A 100 25.81 -45.65 20.36
C GLU A 100 27.20 -46.28 20.12
N PRO A 101 27.82 -46.93 21.12
CA PRO A 101 29.13 -47.56 20.97
C PRO A 101 28.99 -49.01 20.44
N GLY A 102 28.77 -49.17 19.13
CA GLY A 102 28.89 -50.44 18.42
C GLY A 102 30.26 -50.62 17.74
N GLU A 103 30.89 -51.80 17.87
CA GLU A 103 32.26 -52.08 17.38
C GLU A 103 32.44 -51.91 15.85
N THR A 104 31.36 -51.98 15.06
CA THR A 104 31.37 -51.79 13.59
C THR A 104 30.99 -50.38 13.11
N GLU A 105 30.54 -49.49 14.01
CA GLU A 105 30.03 -48.14 13.69
C GLU A 105 31.00 -47.01 14.08
N THR A 106 32.05 -47.32 14.85
CA THR A 106 33.10 -46.39 15.29
C THR A 106 33.88 -45.71 14.15
N ILE A 107 33.83 -46.24 12.91
CA ILE A 107 34.56 -45.73 11.75
C ILE A 107 33.87 -44.47 11.16
N TYR A 108 32.54 -44.39 11.22
CA TYR A 108 31.79 -43.25 10.66
C TYR A 108 31.86 -41.99 11.54
N LYS A 109 32.19 -42.16 12.83
CA LYS A 109 32.21 -41.13 13.87
C LYS A 109 33.23 -40.03 13.64
N ASP A 110 34.51 -40.39 13.58
CA ASP A 110 35.60 -39.41 13.38
C ASP A 110 35.58 -38.90 11.93
N ASP A 111 35.18 -39.75 10.98
CA ASP A 111 35.12 -39.38 9.57
C ASP A 111 34.09 -38.29 9.28
N ILE A 112 32.88 -38.32 9.85
CA ILE A 112 31.88 -37.28 9.56
C ILE A 112 32.28 -35.94 10.18
N TYR A 113 32.66 -35.95 11.46
CA TYR A 113 33.04 -34.74 12.18
C TYR A 113 34.33 -34.12 11.61
N ASP A 114 35.42 -34.90 11.49
CA ASP A 114 36.72 -34.40 11.01
C ASP A 114 36.73 -34.09 9.50
N SER A 115 35.90 -34.76 8.68
CA SER A 115 35.91 -34.54 7.22
C SER A 115 34.95 -33.44 6.76
N TYR A 116 33.78 -33.29 7.40
CA TYR A 116 32.69 -32.45 6.88
C TYR A 116 32.26 -31.29 7.78
N LEU A 117 32.50 -31.34 9.10
CA LEU A 117 32.12 -30.27 10.02
C LEU A 117 33.30 -29.35 10.38
N ILE A 118 34.49 -29.93 10.56
CA ILE A 118 35.69 -29.18 10.94
C ILE A 118 36.86 -29.36 9.95
N ASN A 119 37.83 -28.45 10.03
CA ASN A 119 39.16 -28.56 9.47
C ASN A 119 40.12 -28.86 10.63
N LYS A 120 40.55 -30.12 10.77
CA LYS A 120 41.35 -30.63 11.91
C LYS A 120 42.56 -29.77 12.30
N PHE A 121 43.21 -29.15 11.32
CA PHE A 121 44.40 -28.29 11.52
C PHE A 121 44.10 -26.79 11.43
N GLY A 122 42.83 -26.39 11.29
CA GLY A 122 42.40 -24.99 11.30
C GLY A 122 42.50 -24.40 12.70
N LYS A 123 42.94 -23.15 12.80
CA LYS A 123 42.99 -22.39 14.07
C LYS A 123 41.77 -21.49 14.19
N GLU A 124 41.26 -21.33 15.41
CA GLU A 124 40.14 -20.43 15.72
C GLU A 124 38.94 -20.66 14.79
N GLU A 125 38.42 -19.62 14.13
CA GLU A 125 37.29 -19.72 13.21
C GLU A 125 37.60 -20.58 11.98
N GLN A 126 38.88 -20.73 11.58
CA GLN A 126 39.27 -21.60 10.45
C GLN A 126 39.02 -23.09 10.72
N ARG A 127 38.77 -23.46 11.99
CA ARG A 127 38.36 -24.81 12.39
C ARG A 127 37.03 -25.20 11.75
N TYR A 128 36.09 -24.29 11.51
CA TYR A 128 34.75 -24.69 11.03
C TYR A 128 34.69 -24.68 9.50
N LYS A 129 34.02 -25.69 8.92
CA LYS A 129 33.82 -25.80 7.46
C LYS A 129 32.86 -24.75 6.92
N LEU A 130 31.92 -24.30 7.74
CA LEU A 130 30.95 -23.25 7.41
C LEU A 130 30.98 -22.18 8.51
N LEU A 131 31.18 -20.92 8.11
CA LEU A 131 31.02 -19.76 8.98
C LEU A 131 29.76 -19.00 8.56
N LEU A 132 28.76 -18.98 9.44
CA LEU A 132 27.56 -18.17 9.27
C LEU A 132 27.83 -16.69 9.64
N THR A 133 26.86 -15.84 9.31
CA THR A 133 26.87 -14.42 9.65
C THR A 133 26.12 -14.15 10.96
N GLN A 134 26.37 -12.98 11.57
CA GLN A 134 25.64 -12.48 12.75
C GLN A 134 25.55 -13.50 13.91
N ASN A 135 24.38 -13.58 14.58
CA ASN A 135 24.15 -14.45 15.74
C ASN A 135 24.18 -15.95 15.37
N ASP A 136 23.82 -16.30 14.14
CA ASP A 136 23.83 -17.70 13.67
C ASP A 136 25.24 -18.31 13.73
N ARG A 137 26.28 -17.47 13.61
CA ARG A 137 27.67 -17.90 13.71
C ARG A 137 27.96 -18.60 15.02
N GLU A 138 27.66 -17.96 16.15
CA GLU A 138 27.97 -18.51 17.47
C GLU A 138 27.05 -19.68 17.80
N LEU A 139 25.80 -19.64 17.34
CA LEU A 139 24.88 -20.77 17.49
C LEU A 139 25.34 -22.02 16.73
N LEU A 140 25.81 -21.88 15.48
CA LEU A 140 26.34 -23.03 14.73
C LEU A 140 27.60 -23.60 15.38
N LYS A 141 28.51 -22.75 15.86
CA LYS A 141 29.70 -23.20 16.62
C LYS A 141 29.27 -23.99 17.86
N GLN A 142 28.28 -23.50 18.59
CA GLN A 142 27.73 -24.19 19.76
C GLN A 142 27.09 -25.54 19.40
N ILE A 143 26.33 -25.61 18.30
CA ILE A 143 25.75 -26.87 17.79
C ILE A 143 26.85 -27.89 17.44
N ILE A 144 27.95 -27.45 16.83
CA ILE A 144 29.05 -28.34 16.41
C ILE A 144 29.90 -28.80 17.61
N ASP A 145 30.24 -27.90 18.54
CA ASP A 145 31.20 -28.21 19.60
C ASP A 145 30.55 -28.67 20.92
N GLN A 146 29.30 -28.27 21.18
CA GLN A 146 28.57 -28.54 22.43
C GLN A 146 27.10 -28.88 22.15
N PRO A 147 26.82 -29.87 21.28
CA PRO A 147 25.45 -30.25 20.89
C PRO A 147 24.56 -30.59 22.08
N GLU A 148 25.12 -31.16 23.15
CA GLU A 148 24.42 -31.55 24.37
C GLU A 148 23.81 -30.37 25.15
N LYS A 149 24.31 -29.14 24.92
CA LYS A 149 23.77 -27.92 25.56
C LYS A 149 22.59 -27.32 24.80
N ILE A 150 22.29 -27.81 23.59
CA ILE A 150 21.20 -27.33 22.76
C ILE A 150 19.90 -28.04 23.17
N THR A 151 19.06 -27.33 23.91
CA THR A 151 17.76 -27.82 24.38
C THR A 151 16.61 -27.03 23.75
N ALA A 152 15.46 -27.67 23.58
CA ALA A 152 14.24 -27.07 23.04
C ALA A 152 13.71 -25.88 23.88
N ASN A 153 14.18 -25.71 25.13
CA ASN A 153 13.65 -24.75 26.09
C ASN A 153 14.56 -23.55 26.39
N ASN A 154 15.70 -23.39 25.72
CA ASN A 154 16.65 -22.33 26.06
C ASN A 154 16.25 -20.92 25.58
N ASN A 155 15.25 -20.75 24.70
CA ASN A 155 14.80 -19.42 24.25
C ASN A 155 13.27 -19.31 24.17
N LYS A 156 12.71 -18.21 24.71
CA LYS A 156 11.28 -17.82 24.53
C LYS A 156 10.92 -17.48 23.07
N VAL A 157 11.89 -17.48 22.16
CA VAL A 157 11.76 -17.16 20.74
C VAL A 157 12.33 -18.33 19.95
N SER A 158 11.51 -18.95 19.11
CA SER A 158 11.92 -19.97 18.16
C SER A 158 12.98 -19.38 17.21
N ILE A 159 14.10 -20.07 17.05
CA ILE A 159 15.21 -19.69 16.17
C ILE A 159 15.31 -20.80 15.13
N PRO A 160 15.03 -20.53 13.84
CA PRO A 160 14.95 -21.57 12.82
C PRO A 160 16.17 -22.49 12.76
N LEU A 161 17.37 -21.94 12.99
CA LEU A 161 18.62 -22.71 13.02
C LEU A 161 18.61 -23.80 14.11
N VAL A 162 18.16 -23.45 15.32
CA VAL A 162 18.10 -24.37 16.46
C VAL A 162 16.95 -25.35 16.29
N ASP A 163 15.78 -24.86 15.87
CA ASP A 163 14.59 -25.69 15.71
C ASP A 163 14.79 -26.77 14.65
N ASN A 164 15.43 -26.43 13.53
CA ASN A 164 15.70 -27.38 12.46
C ASN A 164 16.79 -28.40 12.84
N TYR A 165 17.80 -27.99 13.62
CA TYR A 165 18.76 -28.94 14.18
C TYR A 165 18.09 -29.94 15.14
N ILE A 166 17.22 -29.45 16.04
CA ILE A 166 16.44 -30.29 16.94
C ILE A 166 15.55 -31.24 16.14
N PHE A 167 14.89 -30.76 15.08
CA PHE A 167 14.09 -31.59 14.18
C PHE A 167 14.90 -32.77 13.61
N PHE A 168 16.09 -32.53 13.03
CA PHE A 168 16.92 -33.62 12.51
C PHE A 168 17.38 -34.59 13.60
N ARG A 169 17.74 -34.06 14.78
CA ARG A 169 18.09 -34.89 15.94
C ARG A 169 16.94 -35.80 16.36
N GLU A 170 15.71 -35.28 16.43
CA GLU A 170 14.51 -36.05 16.75
C GLU A 170 14.18 -37.09 15.68
N GLN A 171 14.31 -36.76 14.39
CA GLN A 171 14.08 -37.69 13.28
C GLN A 171 15.05 -38.88 13.33
N LEU A 172 16.32 -38.61 13.61
CA LEU A 172 17.34 -39.64 13.73
C LEU A 172 17.17 -40.49 15.01
N GLN A 173 16.71 -39.91 16.11
CA GLN A 173 16.46 -40.63 17.38
C GLN A 173 15.19 -41.49 17.37
N HIS A 174 14.15 -41.11 16.60
CA HIS A 174 12.93 -41.92 16.50
C HIS A 174 13.18 -43.30 15.87
N GLY A 175 14.25 -43.45 15.08
CA GLY A 175 14.68 -44.75 14.55
C GLY A 175 13.75 -45.36 13.49
N GLU A 176 12.87 -44.58 12.86
CA GLU A 176 12.00 -45.06 11.77
C GLU A 176 12.79 -45.46 10.52
N VAL A 177 13.99 -44.88 10.33
CA VAL A 177 14.89 -45.14 9.20
C VAL A 177 16.29 -45.46 9.73
N ASP A 178 16.91 -46.52 9.19
CA ASP A 178 18.27 -46.91 9.56
C ASP A 178 19.30 -45.85 9.12
N ILE A 179 20.30 -45.59 9.97
CA ILE A 179 21.38 -44.62 9.72
C ILE A 179 22.11 -44.96 8.43
N SER A 180 22.30 -46.25 8.11
CA SER A 180 22.94 -46.67 6.85
C SER A 180 22.18 -46.21 5.61
N THR A 181 20.84 -46.17 5.67
CA THR A 181 19.98 -45.67 4.58
C THR A 181 20.16 -44.18 4.41
N ILE A 182 20.22 -43.44 5.52
CA ILE A 182 20.43 -41.98 5.52
C ILE A 182 21.80 -41.63 4.95
N LEU A 183 22.87 -42.33 5.37
CA LEU A 183 24.22 -42.14 4.83
C LEU A 183 24.29 -42.46 3.34
N THR A 184 23.60 -43.51 2.89
CA THR A 184 23.47 -43.84 1.46
C THR A 184 22.75 -42.74 0.69
N GLY A 185 21.68 -42.17 1.27
CA GLY A 185 20.96 -41.04 0.70
C GLY A 185 21.83 -39.79 0.57
N ILE A 186 22.59 -39.43 1.61
CA ILE A 186 23.50 -38.28 1.61
C ILE A 186 24.62 -38.45 0.56
N ASN A 187 25.17 -39.67 0.41
CA ASN A 187 26.17 -39.98 -0.61
C ASN A 187 25.67 -39.78 -2.05
N LYS A 188 24.36 -39.90 -2.26
CA LYS A 188 23.71 -39.73 -3.56
C LYS A 188 23.33 -38.29 -3.86
N LEU A 189 23.50 -37.35 -2.93
CA LEU A 189 23.13 -35.95 -3.18
C LEU A 189 24.10 -35.30 -4.17
N ILE A 190 23.54 -34.74 -5.23
CA ILE A 190 24.26 -34.06 -6.30
C ILE A 190 24.00 -32.55 -6.21
N ILE A 191 25.07 -31.77 -6.28
CA ILE A 191 25.03 -30.31 -6.39
C ILE A 191 25.69 -29.85 -7.69
N VAL A 192 25.25 -28.71 -8.21
CA VAL A 192 25.98 -27.97 -9.25
C VAL A 192 26.88 -26.95 -8.57
N GLU A 193 28.18 -27.21 -8.61
CA GLU A 193 29.21 -26.35 -8.05
C GLU A 193 29.60 -25.26 -9.06
N ILE A 194 29.36 -24.00 -8.70
CA ILE A 194 29.67 -22.84 -9.55
C ILE A 194 30.75 -22.00 -8.87
N SER A 195 31.95 -22.02 -9.45
CA SER A 195 33.07 -21.19 -9.03
C SER A 195 33.18 -19.92 -9.88
N LEU A 196 33.27 -18.79 -9.19
CA LEU A 196 33.38 -17.47 -9.80
C LEU A 196 34.81 -16.92 -9.68
N HIS A 197 35.30 -16.30 -10.75
CA HIS A 197 36.59 -15.62 -10.78
C HIS A 197 36.41 -14.15 -10.36
N LYS A 198 37.06 -13.76 -9.26
CA LYS A 198 36.94 -12.43 -8.62
C LYS A 198 37.11 -11.23 -9.57
N ASN A 199 37.87 -11.38 -10.65
CA ASN A 199 38.20 -10.27 -11.58
C ASN A 199 37.48 -10.34 -12.93
N LEU A 200 36.74 -11.42 -13.22
CA LEU A 200 36.09 -11.64 -14.53
C LEU A 200 34.57 -11.74 -14.41
N ASP A 201 34.10 -12.35 -13.33
CA ASP A 201 32.68 -12.58 -13.10
C ASP A 201 32.13 -11.48 -12.19
N ASN A 202 30.97 -10.91 -12.53
CA ASN A 202 30.28 -9.95 -11.66
C ASN A 202 29.36 -10.70 -10.68
N PRO A 203 29.71 -10.81 -9.38
CA PRO A 203 28.95 -11.62 -8.42
C PRO A 203 27.52 -11.13 -8.23
N GLN A 204 27.29 -9.83 -8.38
CA GLN A 204 25.97 -9.20 -8.21
C GLN A 204 25.01 -9.63 -9.32
N LEU A 205 25.44 -9.57 -10.59
CA LEU A 205 24.59 -9.99 -11.72
C LEU A 205 24.26 -11.48 -11.64
N ILE A 206 25.23 -12.29 -11.24
CA ILE A 206 25.05 -13.74 -11.09
C ILE A 206 24.07 -14.04 -9.95
N PHE A 207 24.22 -13.35 -8.81
CA PHE A 207 23.28 -13.46 -7.70
C PHE A 207 21.85 -13.07 -8.09
N GLU A 208 21.66 -11.96 -8.80
CA GLU A 208 20.34 -11.54 -9.29
C GLU A 208 19.72 -12.59 -10.23
N SER A 209 20.51 -13.16 -11.15
CA SER A 209 20.02 -14.16 -12.11
C SER A 209 19.64 -15.51 -11.48
N LEU A 210 20.26 -15.87 -10.35
CA LEU A 210 20.02 -17.15 -9.68
C LEU A 210 18.88 -17.08 -8.67
N ASN A 211 18.67 -15.92 -8.03
CA ASN A 211 17.60 -15.76 -7.05
C ASN A 211 16.20 -15.61 -7.64
N SER A 212 16.06 -15.46 -8.97
CA SER A 212 14.74 -15.41 -9.61
C SER A 212 14.00 -16.75 -9.61
N THR A 213 14.63 -17.84 -9.18
CA THR A 213 14.07 -19.21 -9.19
C THR A 213 13.97 -19.86 -7.80
N GLY A 214 14.33 -19.16 -6.72
CA GLY A 214 14.37 -19.66 -5.35
C GLY A 214 13.35 -19.02 -4.39
N MET A 215 13.53 -19.21 -3.07
CA MET A 215 12.73 -18.50 -2.06
C MET A 215 13.00 -16.99 -2.16
N ASP A 216 11.95 -16.22 -2.45
CA ASP A 216 12.05 -14.79 -2.69
C ASP A 216 12.84 -14.05 -1.61
N LEU A 217 13.78 -13.21 -2.05
CA LEU A 217 14.46 -12.26 -1.19
C LEU A 217 13.55 -11.06 -0.97
N SER A 218 13.55 -10.53 0.25
CA SER A 218 12.87 -9.27 0.51
C SER A 218 13.53 -8.13 -0.27
N GLN A 219 12.80 -7.05 -0.56
CA GLN A 219 13.41 -5.88 -1.22
C GLN A 219 14.54 -5.29 -0.35
N ALA A 220 14.41 -5.38 0.97
CA ALA A 220 15.47 -5.06 1.93
C ALA A 220 16.75 -5.87 1.70
N ASP A 221 16.63 -7.19 1.54
CA ASP A 221 17.77 -8.06 1.28
C ASP A 221 18.43 -7.73 -0.07
N LEU A 222 17.63 -7.48 -1.11
CA LEU A 222 18.13 -7.12 -2.44
C LEU A 222 18.92 -5.79 -2.39
N ILE A 223 18.39 -4.77 -1.72
CA ILE A 223 19.09 -3.48 -1.56
C ILE A 223 20.37 -3.66 -0.72
N ARG A 224 20.32 -4.41 0.39
CA ARG A 224 21.49 -4.71 1.22
C ARG A 224 22.60 -5.36 0.40
N ASN A 225 22.25 -6.41 -0.35
CA ASN A 225 23.17 -7.12 -1.22
C ASN A 225 23.79 -6.17 -2.25
N TYR A 226 22.96 -5.34 -2.88
CA TYR A 226 23.43 -4.39 -3.88
C TYR A 226 24.43 -3.38 -3.33
N VAL A 227 24.13 -2.84 -2.14
CA VAL A 227 24.99 -1.85 -1.46
C VAL A 227 26.35 -2.45 -1.09
N LEU A 228 26.39 -3.70 -0.64
CA LEU A 228 27.57 -4.28 -0.01
C LEU A 228 28.46 -5.11 -0.97
N MET A 229 27.90 -5.77 -1.98
CA MET A 229 28.65 -6.70 -2.85
C MET A 229 29.80 -6.04 -3.64
N GLY A 230 29.71 -4.75 -3.92
CA GLY A 230 30.73 -4.00 -4.68
C GLY A 230 31.89 -3.44 -3.85
N LEU A 231 31.86 -3.60 -2.53
CA LEU A 231 32.79 -2.98 -1.58
C LEU A 231 33.84 -3.97 -1.09
N ASP A 232 34.97 -3.47 -0.56
CA ASP A 232 35.94 -4.33 0.12
C ASP A 232 35.43 -4.82 1.49
N ASN A 233 36.12 -5.77 2.14
CA ASN A 233 35.64 -6.39 3.38
C ASN A 233 35.55 -5.39 4.55
N ASP A 234 36.50 -4.46 4.63
CA ASP A 234 36.56 -3.48 5.71
C ASP A 234 35.44 -2.44 5.54
N GLU A 235 35.23 -1.96 4.31
CA GLU A 235 34.12 -1.09 3.94
C GLU A 235 32.75 -1.76 4.14
N GLN A 236 32.60 -3.03 3.72
CA GLN A 236 31.38 -3.80 3.95
C GLN A 236 31.04 -3.87 5.43
N THR A 237 32.02 -4.23 6.27
CA THR A 237 31.85 -4.33 7.72
C THR A 237 31.49 -2.99 8.32
N LYS A 238 32.15 -1.91 7.89
CA LYS A 238 31.88 -0.55 8.35
C LYS A 238 30.47 -0.09 7.99
N ILE A 239 30.10 -0.14 6.71
CA ILE A 239 28.78 0.32 6.25
C ILE A 239 27.66 -0.50 6.87
N TYR A 240 27.85 -1.82 6.98
CA TYR A 240 26.86 -2.68 7.60
C TYR A 240 26.68 -2.34 9.09
N ARG A 241 27.75 -2.25 9.87
CA ARG A 241 27.65 -1.99 11.31
C ARG A 241 27.19 -0.58 11.66
N GLU A 242 27.69 0.42 10.94
CA GLU A 242 27.40 1.83 11.24
C GLU A 242 26.01 2.27 10.75
N TYR A 243 25.57 1.79 9.58
CA TYR A 243 24.35 2.31 8.93
C TYR A 243 23.29 1.23 8.75
N TRP A 244 23.62 0.10 8.14
CA TRP A 244 22.60 -0.87 7.72
C TRP A 244 21.97 -1.65 8.89
N TYR A 245 22.79 -2.17 9.80
CA TYR A 245 22.33 -2.92 10.97
C TYR A 245 21.42 -2.10 11.89
N PRO A 246 21.73 -0.82 12.21
CA PRO A 246 20.79 0.06 12.92
C PRO A 246 19.47 0.31 12.20
N ILE A 247 19.42 0.25 10.85
CA ILE A 247 18.16 0.30 10.11
C ILE A 247 17.41 -1.01 10.32
N GLU A 248 18.04 -2.17 10.06
CA GLU A 248 17.41 -3.48 10.24
C GLU A 248 16.78 -3.63 11.63
N GLN A 249 17.51 -3.27 12.68
CA GLN A 249 16.99 -3.35 14.05
C GLN A 249 15.73 -2.50 14.25
N LYS A 250 15.67 -1.28 13.73
CA LYS A 250 14.48 -0.41 13.88
C LYS A 250 13.25 -0.99 13.19
N PHE A 251 13.42 -1.58 12.01
CA PHE A 251 12.30 -2.10 11.21
C PHE A 251 11.87 -3.50 11.64
N ARG A 252 12.72 -4.28 12.33
CA ARG A 252 12.33 -5.59 12.92
C ARG A 252 11.19 -5.48 13.94
N TYR A 253 11.13 -4.38 14.70
CA TYR A 253 10.06 -4.16 15.70
C TYR A 253 8.74 -3.66 15.08
N GLY A 254 8.76 -3.22 13.82
CA GLY A 254 7.59 -2.64 13.14
C GLY A 254 6.58 -3.66 12.60
N GLY A 255 6.97 -4.94 12.50
CA GLY A 255 6.27 -5.95 11.71
C GLY A 255 7.09 -6.31 10.47
N ASN A 256 7.05 -7.59 10.08
CA ASN A 256 7.81 -8.20 8.97
C ASN A 256 7.96 -7.27 7.75
N GLY A 257 9.13 -7.30 7.07
CA GLY A 257 9.43 -6.84 5.70
C GLY A 257 8.77 -5.55 5.17
N ASP A 258 7.45 -5.57 5.03
CA ASP A 258 6.54 -4.55 4.51
C ASP A 258 6.87 -3.10 4.91
N TYR A 259 7.22 -2.84 6.17
CA TYR A 259 7.50 -1.47 6.61
C TYR A 259 8.78 -0.90 5.99
N PHE A 260 9.80 -1.74 5.80
CA PHE A 260 11.03 -1.33 5.14
C PHE A 260 10.76 -1.01 3.67
N ASP A 261 9.97 -1.86 3.01
CA ASP A 261 9.64 -1.70 1.59
C ASP A 261 8.82 -0.42 1.35
N ARG A 262 7.86 -0.13 2.23
CA ARG A 262 7.11 1.15 2.24
C ARG A 262 8.03 2.34 2.47
N PHE A 263 8.92 2.26 3.47
CA PHE A 263 9.90 3.31 3.74
C PHE A 263 10.77 3.58 2.51
N MET A 264 11.33 2.54 1.88
CA MET A 264 12.19 2.70 0.72
C MET A 264 11.42 3.27 -0.48
N ARG A 265 10.17 2.87 -0.68
CA ARG A 265 9.27 3.49 -1.68
C ARG A 265 9.10 4.98 -1.41
N ASP A 266 8.84 5.36 -0.16
CA ASP A 266 8.59 6.75 0.21
C ASP A 266 9.87 7.60 0.14
N TYR A 267 11.02 7.03 0.52
CA TYR A 267 12.35 7.62 0.34
C TYR A 267 12.67 7.86 -1.14
N LEU A 268 12.47 6.87 -2.01
CA LEU A 268 12.68 7.03 -3.46
C LEU A 268 11.71 8.05 -4.06
N THR A 269 10.47 8.09 -3.58
CA THR A 269 9.49 9.11 -3.97
C THR A 269 10.00 10.51 -3.61
N LEU A 270 10.55 10.70 -2.41
CA LEU A 270 11.16 11.96 -2.00
C LEU A 270 12.34 12.35 -2.91
N LYS A 271 13.19 11.39 -3.31
CA LYS A 271 14.39 11.67 -4.10
C LYS A 271 14.14 11.87 -5.59
N GLN A 272 13.12 11.24 -6.16
CA GLN A 272 12.85 11.24 -7.60
C GLN A 272 11.57 12.00 -7.99
N GLY A 273 10.66 12.26 -7.04
CA GLY A 273 9.35 12.87 -7.30
C GLY A 273 8.32 11.92 -7.92
N VAL A 274 8.68 10.65 -8.16
CA VAL A 274 7.83 9.61 -8.76
C VAL A 274 7.65 8.48 -7.76
N ILE A 275 6.42 8.00 -7.59
CA ILE A 275 6.10 6.90 -6.68
C ILE A 275 6.41 5.56 -7.37
N PRO A 276 7.39 4.77 -6.89
CA PRO A 276 7.65 3.47 -7.48
C PRO A 276 6.62 2.42 -7.04
N ASN A 277 6.46 1.38 -7.86
CA ASN A 277 5.74 0.18 -7.44
C ASN A 277 6.53 -0.50 -6.31
N ILE A 278 5.85 -0.94 -5.24
CA ILE A 278 6.46 -1.55 -4.06
C ILE A 278 7.29 -2.80 -4.41
N ASP A 279 6.83 -3.60 -5.37
CA ASP A 279 7.51 -4.82 -5.83
C ASP A 279 8.76 -4.52 -6.68
N LYS A 280 8.89 -3.26 -7.15
CA LYS A 280 9.98 -2.77 -8.01
C LYS A 280 10.84 -1.71 -7.30
N VAL A 281 10.81 -1.67 -5.97
CA VAL A 281 11.61 -0.73 -5.18
C VAL A 281 13.11 -0.97 -5.39
N TYR A 282 13.53 -2.23 -5.42
CA TYR A 282 14.92 -2.61 -5.70
C TYR A 282 15.42 -2.10 -7.05
N THR A 283 14.66 -2.37 -8.13
CA THR A 283 15.05 -1.96 -9.48
C THR A 283 15.08 -0.45 -9.63
N THR A 284 14.15 0.25 -8.99
CA THR A 284 14.13 1.72 -8.92
C THR A 284 15.34 2.28 -8.16
N PHE A 285 15.72 1.66 -7.03
CA PHE A 285 16.90 2.05 -6.27
C PHE A 285 18.21 1.83 -7.06
N LYS A 286 18.32 0.72 -7.79
CA LYS A 286 19.46 0.45 -8.67
C LYS A 286 19.60 1.54 -9.74
N HIS A 287 18.50 1.91 -10.39
CA HIS A 287 18.48 3.02 -11.35
C HIS A 287 18.83 4.37 -10.71
N TYR A 288 18.33 4.64 -9.50
CA TYR A 288 18.67 5.84 -8.73
C TYR A 288 20.18 5.98 -8.50
N HIS A 289 20.84 4.91 -8.03
CA HIS A 289 22.28 4.93 -7.80
C HIS A 289 23.05 5.08 -9.12
N GLN A 290 22.67 4.34 -10.16
CA GLN A 290 23.35 4.38 -11.47
C GLN A 290 23.28 5.75 -12.15
N THR A 291 22.18 6.50 -11.98
CA THR A 291 22.02 7.83 -12.58
C THR A 291 22.77 8.93 -11.81
N LYS A 292 23.14 8.70 -10.55
CA LYS A 292 23.81 9.67 -9.66
C LYS A 292 25.33 9.44 -9.58
N TYR A 293 26.03 9.43 -10.71
CA TYR A 293 27.48 9.17 -10.85
C TYR A 293 28.44 9.95 -9.93
N LYS A 294 27.97 11.00 -9.23
CA LYS A 294 28.79 11.85 -8.35
C LYS A 294 28.64 11.52 -6.86
N ILE A 295 27.71 10.64 -6.48
CA ILE A 295 27.43 10.29 -5.08
C ILE A 295 27.87 8.84 -4.87
N THR A 296 28.67 8.60 -3.84
CA THR A 296 29.13 7.27 -3.47
C THR A 296 27.97 6.45 -2.87
N ILE A 297 28.05 5.12 -2.97
CA ILE A 297 27.05 4.24 -2.34
C ILE A 297 26.99 4.45 -0.83
N GLN A 298 28.13 4.77 -0.19
CA GLN A 298 28.20 5.08 1.23
C GLN A 298 27.38 6.32 1.58
N GLU A 299 27.50 7.41 0.83
CA GLU A 299 26.70 8.64 1.05
C GLU A 299 25.20 8.38 0.87
N ILE A 300 24.82 7.54 -0.11
CA ILE A 300 23.43 7.13 -0.29
C ILE A 300 22.92 6.34 0.91
N VAL A 301 23.71 5.41 1.45
CA VAL A 301 23.31 4.60 2.61
C VAL A 301 23.25 5.43 3.89
N GLN A 302 24.15 6.40 4.06
CA GLN A 302 24.08 7.39 5.14
C GLN A 302 22.78 8.19 5.07
N ASP A 303 22.40 8.62 3.86
CA ASP A 303 21.16 9.34 3.64
C ASP A 303 19.93 8.45 3.93
N ILE A 304 19.93 7.20 3.47
CA ILE A 304 18.90 6.21 3.81
C ILE A 304 18.81 6.02 5.33
N ALA A 305 19.94 5.87 6.04
CA ALA A 305 19.95 5.68 7.49
C ALA A 305 19.31 6.87 8.24
N ARG A 306 19.59 8.09 7.79
CA ARG A 306 18.97 9.30 8.32
C ARG A 306 17.45 9.31 8.12
N TYR A 307 16.97 9.08 6.91
CA TYR A 307 15.52 9.06 6.66
C TYR A 307 14.81 7.85 7.26
N ALA A 308 15.50 6.71 7.41
CA ALA A 308 15.01 5.54 8.12
C ALA A 308 14.75 5.84 9.59
N GLU A 309 15.61 6.64 10.23
CA GLU A 309 15.38 7.15 11.59
C GLU A 309 14.14 8.05 11.65
N TYR A 310 14.00 8.98 10.71
CA TYR A 310 12.83 9.85 10.66
C TYR A 310 11.53 9.07 10.45
N TYR A 311 11.56 8.10 9.52
CA TYR A 311 10.43 7.21 9.29
C TYR A 311 10.07 6.42 10.55
N ALA A 312 11.06 5.85 11.26
CA ALA A 312 10.82 5.14 12.51
C ALA A 312 10.22 6.03 13.61
N ASN A 313 10.70 7.27 13.74
CA ASN A 313 10.17 8.24 14.71
C ASN A 313 8.69 8.55 14.45
N MET A 314 8.29 8.61 13.18
CA MET A 314 6.93 8.93 12.75
C MET A 314 6.00 7.70 12.75
N ALA A 315 6.39 6.62 12.07
CA ALA A 315 5.57 5.42 11.90
C ALA A 315 5.47 4.61 13.21
N PHE A 316 6.58 4.43 13.92
CA PHE A 316 6.65 3.63 15.15
C PHE A 316 6.55 4.49 16.42
N LEU A 317 6.36 5.81 16.28
CA LEU A 317 6.16 6.75 17.39
C LEU A 317 7.33 6.80 18.38
N HIS A 318 8.55 6.58 17.88
CA HIS A 318 9.80 6.69 18.63
C HIS A 318 10.25 8.13 18.89
N GLU A 319 9.55 9.13 18.36
CA GLU A 319 9.77 10.55 18.68
C GLU A 319 9.86 10.77 20.21
N GLU A 320 10.68 11.70 20.69
CA GLU A 320 10.77 11.98 22.13
C GLU A 320 9.79 13.07 22.55
N ASP A 321 9.60 14.08 21.68
CA ASP A 321 8.72 15.19 21.98
C ASP A 321 7.25 14.76 22.04
N PRO A 322 6.54 14.99 23.16
CA PRO A 322 5.19 14.49 23.35
C PRO A 322 4.17 15.13 22.41
N GLU A 323 4.41 16.38 21.99
CA GLU A 323 3.48 17.12 21.13
C GLU A 323 3.55 16.65 19.67
N ILE A 324 4.78 16.48 19.16
CA ILE A 324 5.03 15.90 17.83
C ILE A 324 4.53 14.45 17.81
N LYS A 325 4.88 13.66 18.83
CA LYS A 325 4.42 12.26 18.95
C LYS A 325 2.90 12.17 18.92
N GLN A 326 2.20 13.06 19.62
CA GLN A 326 0.74 13.06 19.61
C GLN A 326 0.17 13.45 18.23
N ALA A 327 0.76 14.43 17.56
CA ALA A 327 0.35 14.79 16.19
C ALA A 327 0.56 13.62 15.21
N MET A 328 1.69 12.90 15.31
CA MET A 328 1.97 11.72 14.47
C MET A 328 1.04 10.55 14.78
N ARG A 329 0.71 10.29 16.05
CA ARG A 329 -0.31 9.30 16.44
C ARG A 329 -1.64 9.57 15.74
N ASP A 330 -2.06 10.83 15.76
CA ASP A 330 -3.31 11.27 15.17
C ASP A 330 -3.30 11.08 13.64
N ILE A 331 -2.19 11.44 12.96
CA ILE A 331 -2.01 11.20 11.52
C ILE A 331 -1.99 9.70 11.18
N ASN A 332 -1.27 8.88 11.94
CA ASN A 332 -1.18 7.44 11.69
C ASN A 332 -2.54 6.77 11.85
N SER A 333 -3.37 7.24 12.78
CA SER A 333 -4.75 6.75 12.95
C SER A 333 -5.66 7.04 11.75
N LEU A 334 -5.34 8.08 10.96
CA LEU A 334 -6.05 8.43 9.73
C LEU A 334 -5.58 7.62 8.51
N LYS A 335 -4.49 6.84 8.63
CA LYS A 335 -3.86 6.02 7.58
C LYS A 335 -3.50 6.83 6.33
N VAL A 336 -2.74 7.91 6.53
CA VAL A 336 -2.32 8.83 5.46
C VAL A 336 -0.95 8.44 4.90
N ASP A 337 -0.83 7.19 4.44
CA ASP A 337 0.46 6.62 4.05
C ASP A 337 1.14 7.40 2.90
N VAL A 338 0.33 7.99 2.02
CA VAL A 338 0.78 8.71 0.82
C VAL A 338 1.44 10.06 1.11
N ALA A 339 1.31 10.56 2.34
CA ALA A 339 1.92 11.82 2.78
C ALA A 339 3.31 11.61 3.41
N TYR A 340 3.76 10.38 3.60
CA TYR A 340 5.06 10.08 4.22
C TYR A 340 6.27 10.70 3.51
N PRO A 341 6.38 10.72 2.16
CA PRO A 341 7.47 11.42 1.49
C PRO A 341 7.54 12.90 1.89
N PHE A 342 6.38 13.54 2.00
CA PHE A 342 6.26 14.93 2.46
C PHE A 342 6.64 15.07 3.95
N PHE A 343 6.17 14.15 4.81
CA PHE A 343 6.51 14.16 6.23
C PHE A 343 8.02 13.98 6.47
N LEU A 344 8.68 13.11 5.68
CA LEU A 344 10.13 12.92 5.72
C LEU A 344 10.88 14.20 5.37
N GLU A 345 10.42 14.95 4.37
CA GLU A 345 11.04 16.23 4.00
C GLU A 345 10.92 17.29 5.09
N ILE A 346 9.70 17.54 5.59
CA ILE A 346 9.48 18.58 6.62
C ILE A 346 10.17 18.24 7.94
N TYR A 347 10.27 16.94 8.26
CA TYR A 347 10.93 16.48 9.47
C TYR A 347 12.46 16.62 9.35
N ASP A 348 13.03 16.37 8.17
CA ASP A 348 14.44 16.66 7.89
C ASP A 348 14.74 18.17 7.98
N ASP A 349 13.88 19.02 7.41
CA ASP A 349 14.01 20.48 7.53
C ASP A 349 13.90 20.96 9.00
N TYR A 350 13.07 20.31 9.83
CA TYR A 350 13.02 20.54 11.28
C TYR A 350 14.32 20.14 11.97
N LYS A 351 14.85 18.94 11.70
CA LYS A 351 16.12 18.48 12.31
C LYS A 351 17.32 19.31 11.86
N GLN A 352 17.27 19.92 10.68
CA GLN A 352 18.27 20.88 10.19
C GLN A 352 18.05 22.32 10.69
N ASN A 353 17.12 22.56 11.62
CA ASN A 353 16.78 23.87 12.19
C ASN A 353 16.26 24.90 11.16
N LYS A 354 15.72 24.45 10.01
CA LYS A 354 15.07 25.33 9.02
C LYS A 354 13.59 25.55 9.34
N LEU A 355 12.99 24.63 10.09
CA LEU A 355 11.59 24.67 10.52
C LEU A 355 11.54 24.66 12.04
N SER A 356 10.73 25.53 12.66
CA SER A 356 10.55 25.52 14.10
C SER A 356 9.66 24.36 14.55
N LYS A 357 9.78 23.91 15.80
CA LYS A 357 8.88 22.90 16.38
C LYS A 357 7.41 23.33 16.28
N ALA A 358 7.12 24.59 16.60
CA ALA A 358 5.75 25.12 16.59
C ALA A 358 5.14 25.06 15.19
N ASP A 359 5.92 25.42 14.17
CA ASP A 359 5.48 25.35 12.78
C ASP A 359 5.30 23.91 12.31
N LEU A 360 6.21 23.00 12.68
CA LEU A 360 6.06 21.57 12.38
C LEU A 360 4.75 21.02 12.93
N VAL A 361 4.47 21.26 14.22
CA VAL A 361 3.21 20.82 14.84
C VAL A 361 2.02 21.45 14.12
N ALA A 362 2.07 22.74 13.81
CA ALA A 362 0.99 23.42 13.08
C ALA A 362 0.74 22.82 11.69
N ILE A 363 1.80 22.45 10.95
CA ILE A 363 1.71 21.79 9.64
C ILE A 363 1.08 20.40 9.78
N LEU A 364 1.51 19.61 10.76
CA LEU A 364 0.94 18.28 11.00
C LEU A 364 -0.55 18.36 11.34
N ARG A 365 -0.95 19.31 12.18
CA ARG A 365 -2.37 19.57 12.52
C ARG A 365 -3.17 20.06 11.30
N LEU A 366 -2.56 20.88 10.45
CA LEU A 366 -3.19 21.33 9.21
C LEU A 366 -3.44 20.15 8.25
N ILE A 367 -2.48 19.23 8.11
CA ILE A 367 -2.62 18.04 7.27
C ILE A 367 -3.65 17.06 7.85
N GLU A 368 -3.63 16.86 9.17
CA GLU A 368 -4.66 16.11 9.91
C GLU A 368 -6.06 16.67 9.60
N SER A 369 -6.25 17.98 9.72
CA SER A 369 -7.50 18.68 9.36
C SER A 369 -7.88 18.48 7.91
N TYR A 370 -6.95 18.71 6.98
CA TYR A 370 -7.17 18.56 5.55
C TYR A 370 -7.64 17.16 5.17
N VAL A 371 -6.95 16.12 5.64
CA VAL A 371 -7.30 14.72 5.33
C VAL A 371 -8.61 14.32 6.00
N PHE A 372 -8.82 14.71 7.25
CA PHE A 372 -10.04 14.36 7.97
C PHE A 372 -11.27 15.04 7.39
N ARG A 373 -11.19 16.32 7.01
CA ARG A 373 -12.30 17.01 6.34
C ARG A 373 -12.64 16.34 5.01
N ARG A 374 -11.64 15.97 4.23
CA ARG A 374 -11.84 15.23 2.97
C ARG A 374 -12.55 13.89 3.18
N ALA A 375 -12.19 13.18 4.24
CA ALA A 375 -12.83 11.94 4.63
C ALA A 375 -14.33 12.08 4.90
N ILE A 376 -14.70 13.10 5.67
CA ILE A 376 -16.10 13.38 6.03
C ILE A 376 -16.89 13.81 4.80
N CYS A 377 -16.32 14.68 3.95
CA CYS A 377 -16.94 15.13 2.70
C CYS A 377 -16.93 14.08 1.57
N SER A 378 -16.55 12.82 1.85
CA SER A 378 -16.52 11.71 0.87
C SER A 378 -15.66 12.00 -0.36
N ILE A 379 -14.60 12.80 -0.22
CA ILE A 379 -13.70 13.10 -1.33
C ILE A 379 -12.78 11.91 -1.56
N PRO A 380 -12.69 11.37 -2.79
CA PRO A 380 -11.83 10.22 -3.09
C PRO A 380 -10.38 10.44 -2.67
N THR A 381 -9.72 9.41 -2.16
CA THR A 381 -8.34 9.46 -1.66
C THR A 381 -7.31 9.52 -2.77
N ASN A 382 -7.64 9.13 -4.00
CA ASN A 382 -6.71 9.04 -5.13
C ASN A 382 -6.02 10.39 -5.44
N GLY A 383 -6.72 11.50 -5.19
CA GLY A 383 -6.15 12.85 -5.34
C GLY A 383 -5.09 13.23 -4.30
N LEU A 384 -4.94 12.48 -3.18
CA LEU A 384 -3.93 12.77 -2.16
C LEU A 384 -2.51 12.57 -2.69
N ASN A 385 -2.27 11.53 -3.49
CA ASN A 385 -0.95 11.26 -4.08
C ASN A 385 -0.44 12.48 -4.84
N LYS A 386 -1.23 12.97 -5.79
CA LYS A 386 -0.88 14.14 -6.60
C LYS A 386 -0.72 15.41 -5.76
N VAL A 387 -1.51 15.57 -4.69
CA VAL A 387 -1.38 16.72 -3.80
C VAL A 387 -0.04 16.69 -3.08
N PHE A 388 0.33 15.59 -2.43
CA PHE A 388 1.56 15.53 -1.63
C PHE A 388 2.83 15.44 -2.48
N THR A 389 2.79 14.82 -3.67
CA THR A 389 3.96 14.82 -4.57
C THR A 389 4.26 16.21 -5.15
N THR A 390 3.24 17.06 -5.32
CA THR A 390 3.43 18.44 -5.82
C THR A 390 3.64 19.47 -4.71
N LEU A 391 3.20 19.17 -3.49
CA LEU A 391 3.21 20.12 -2.37
C LEU A 391 4.63 20.59 -2.05
N SER A 392 5.61 19.69 -2.00
CA SER A 392 7.02 20.04 -1.74
C SER A 392 7.57 21.11 -2.66
N ALA A 393 7.24 21.04 -3.95
CA ALA A 393 7.70 22.01 -4.96
C ALA A 393 7.01 23.37 -4.85
N GLU A 394 5.86 23.45 -4.18
CA GLU A 394 5.08 24.67 -4.00
C GLU A 394 5.47 25.47 -2.75
N ILE A 395 6.33 24.92 -1.88
CA ILE A 395 6.67 25.51 -0.58
C ILE A 395 7.77 26.56 -0.72
N ASP A 396 7.55 27.67 -0.02
CA ASP A 396 8.54 28.71 0.18
C ASP A 396 9.25 28.47 1.52
N LYS A 397 10.51 28.02 1.50
CA LYS A 397 11.24 27.64 2.72
C LYS A 397 11.50 28.81 3.67
N GLU A 398 11.44 30.06 3.20
CA GLU A 398 11.53 31.24 4.08
C GLU A 398 10.22 31.51 4.83
N ARG A 399 9.09 31.05 4.28
CA ARG A 399 7.74 31.21 4.84
C ARG A 399 7.01 29.88 4.85
N TYR A 400 7.58 28.94 5.59
CA TYR A 400 7.21 27.52 5.55
C TYR A 400 5.72 27.29 5.84
N LEU A 401 5.24 27.73 7.01
CA LEU A 401 3.84 27.54 7.42
C LEU A 401 2.86 28.28 6.49
N GLU A 402 3.12 29.57 6.21
CA GLU A 402 2.27 30.41 5.35
C GLU A 402 2.12 29.81 3.94
N SER A 403 3.21 29.32 3.35
CA SER A 403 3.20 28.76 1.99
C SER A 403 2.45 27.43 1.93
N ILE A 404 2.59 26.55 2.92
CA ILE A 404 1.82 25.29 2.98
C ILE A 404 0.32 25.58 3.19
N GLN A 405 -0.01 26.48 4.11
CA GLN A 405 -1.38 26.90 4.35
C GLN A 405 -2.02 27.42 3.07
N ALA A 406 -1.34 28.32 2.36
CA ALA A 406 -1.81 28.85 1.09
C ALA A 406 -1.92 27.76 0.01
N ALA A 407 -0.91 26.90 -0.12
CA ALA A 407 -0.88 25.83 -1.12
C ALA A 407 -2.05 24.85 -0.96
N LEU A 408 -2.38 24.43 0.26
CA LEU A 408 -3.53 23.57 0.54
C LEU A 408 -4.86 24.32 0.40
N TYR A 409 -4.92 25.58 0.84
CA TYR A 409 -6.13 26.41 0.77
C TYR A 409 -6.55 26.72 -0.67
N THR A 410 -5.61 26.82 -1.61
CA THR A 410 -5.86 27.13 -3.03
C THR A 410 -6.08 25.89 -3.90
N LYS A 411 -5.95 24.66 -3.37
CA LYS A 411 -6.28 23.45 -4.14
C LYS A 411 -7.78 23.41 -4.48
N TRP A 412 -8.11 22.86 -5.64
CA TRP A 412 -9.47 22.76 -6.17
C TRP A 412 -9.79 21.33 -6.65
N GLY A 413 -11.06 21.09 -6.99
CA GLY A 413 -11.53 19.79 -7.48
C GLY A 413 -11.28 18.64 -6.51
N GLY A 414 -10.68 17.55 -7.01
CA GLY A 414 -10.36 16.36 -6.21
C GLY A 414 -9.27 16.55 -5.14
N GLY A 415 -8.50 17.65 -5.20
CA GLY A 415 -7.48 18.01 -4.21
C GLY A 415 -7.90 19.13 -3.26
N ARG A 416 -9.15 19.62 -3.32
CA ARG A 416 -9.57 20.79 -2.53
C ARG A 416 -9.58 20.53 -1.02
N PHE A 417 -9.44 21.61 -0.25
CA PHE A 417 -9.64 21.62 1.20
C PHE A 417 -11.09 22.02 1.52
N PRO A 418 -11.94 21.11 2.06
CA PRO A 418 -13.34 21.42 2.33
C PRO A 418 -13.55 22.60 3.29
N ARG A 419 -14.41 23.53 2.90
CA ARG A 419 -14.76 24.72 3.69
C ARG A 419 -15.69 24.36 4.85
N ASN A 420 -15.89 25.31 5.78
CA ASN A 420 -16.68 25.07 6.99
C ASN A 420 -18.13 24.67 6.66
N ASP A 421 -18.77 25.31 5.68
CA ASP A 421 -20.16 25.02 5.34
C ASP A 421 -20.33 23.63 4.73
N GLU A 422 -19.46 23.27 3.78
CA GLU A 422 -19.41 21.94 3.15
C GLU A 422 -19.13 20.85 4.20
N PHE A 423 -18.13 21.07 5.05
CA PHE A 423 -17.75 20.13 6.10
C PHE A 423 -18.89 19.94 7.11
N ARG A 424 -19.52 21.03 7.57
CA ARG A 424 -20.67 20.97 8.48
C ARG A 424 -21.81 20.16 7.90
N ALA A 425 -22.22 20.47 6.67
CA ALA A 425 -23.32 19.80 6.01
C ALA A 425 -23.05 18.29 5.86
N ALA A 426 -21.84 17.92 5.45
CA ALA A 426 -21.44 16.52 5.35
C ALA A 426 -21.37 15.83 6.73
N PHE A 427 -20.79 16.48 7.73
CA PHE A 427 -20.54 15.92 9.07
C PHE A 427 -21.83 15.49 9.78
N VAL A 428 -22.89 16.31 9.67
CA VAL A 428 -24.19 16.05 10.31
C VAL A 428 -24.85 14.77 9.77
N MET A 429 -24.70 14.51 8.47
CA MET A 429 -25.41 13.43 7.77
C MET A 429 -24.54 12.19 7.51
N LYS A 430 -23.24 12.24 7.80
CA LYS A 430 -22.32 11.16 7.50
C LYS A 430 -22.61 9.92 8.35
N ASP A 431 -22.58 8.74 7.72
CA ASP A 431 -22.49 7.47 8.45
C ASP A 431 -21.10 7.38 9.11
N ILE A 432 -21.09 7.65 10.42
CA ILE A 432 -19.90 7.58 11.25
C ILE A 432 -19.72 6.16 11.82
N TYR A 433 -20.81 5.44 12.09
CA TYR A 433 -20.76 4.13 12.71
C TYR A 433 -19.94 3.13 11.89
N ASN A 434 -20.15 3.10 10.57
CA ASN A 434 -19.45 2.21 9.64
C ASN A 434 -18.12 2.79 9.14
N SER A 435 -17.74 3.99 9.59
CA SER A 435 -16.49 4.63 9.19
C SER A 435 -15.29 4.01 9.90
N SER A 436 -14.22 3.72 9.15
CA SER A 436 -12.93 3.29 9.71
C SER A 436 -12.30 4.33 10.64
N ARG A 437 -12.71 5.61 10.51
CA ARG A 437 -12.18 6.75 11.28
C ARG A 437 -13.02 7.09 12.53
N ARG A 438 -14.01 6.27 12.89
CA ARG A 438 -14.95 6.54 13.99
C ARG A 438 -14.26 6.73 15.35
N HIS A 439 -13.30 5.85 15.68
CA HIS A 439 -12.58 5.93 16.96
C HIS A 439 -11.74 7.19 17.05
N TYR A 440 -11.04 7.54 15.95
CA TYR A 440 -10.29 8.79 15.87
C TYR A 440 -11.19 10.01 16.08
N LEU A 441 -12.33 10.07 15.38
CA LEU A 441 -13.29 11.16 15.50
C LEU A 441 -13.78 11.35 16.95
N LEU A 442 -14.26 10.27 17.56
CA LEU A 442 -14.83 10.31 18.92
C LEU A 442 -13.76 10.61 19.96
N ASN A 443 -12.55 10.07 19.79
CA ASN A 443 -11.41 10.40 20.64
C ASN A 443 -11.11 11.90 20.60
N LYS A 444 -11.09 12.49 19.40
CA LYS A 444 -10.80 13.91 19.22
C LYS A 444 -11.88 14.79 19.83
N LEU A 445 -13.15 14.49 19.60
CA LEU A 445 -14.26 15.25 20.20
C LEU A 445 -14.22 15.20 21.74
N GLU A 446 -13.93 14.03 22.32
CA GLU A 446 -13.90 13.87 23.78
C GLU A 446 -12.68 14.54 24.43
N ASN A 447 -11.50 14.39 23.81
CA ASN A 447 -10.22 14.78 24.43
C ASN A 447 -9.66 16.13 23.96
N TYR A 448 -10.32 16.84 23.05
CA TYR A 448 -9.84 18.14 22.57
C TYR A 448 -9.68 19.14 23.73
N GLN A 449 -8.47 19.72 23.86
CA GLN A 449 -8.11 20.66 24.92
C GLN A 449 -8.37 20.15 26.36
N ARG A 450 -8.42 18.83 26.56
CA ARG A 450 -8.63 18.22 27.87
C ARG A 450 -7.28 17.85 28.49
N LYS A 451 -6.99 18.36 29.69
CA LYS A 451 -5.77 18.00 30.45
C LYS A 451 -5.85 16.55 30.97
N GLU A 452 -7.00 16.16 31.47
CA GLU A 452 -7.30 14.80 31.94
C GLU A 452 -7.90 13.99 30.80
N GLN A 453 -7.04 13.32 30.03
CA GLN A 453 -7.49 12.55 28.86
C GLN A 453 -8.27 11.29 29.27
N VAL A 454 -9.37 11.06 28.58
CA VAL A 454 -10.20 9.87 28.68
C VAL A 454 -9.71 8.82 27.69
N GLN A 455 -9.42 7.62 28.17
CA GLN A 455 -9.10 6.48 27.30
C GLN A 455 -10.39 5.91 26.69
N ILE A 456 -10.76 6.42 25.51
CA ILE A 456 -12.03 6.04 24.87
C ILE A 456 -12.13 4.55 24.51
N LEU A 457 -11.00 3.83 24.42
CA LEU A 457 -10.96 2.40 24.13
C LEU A 457 -11.57 1.53 25.25
N ASN A 458 -11.67 2.06 26.46
CA ASN A 458 -12.34 1.39 27.58
C ASN A 458 -13.87 1.53 27.51
N TYR A 459 -14.39 2.29 26.54
CA TYR A 459 -15.81 2.54 26.35
C TYR A 459 -16.29 1.87 25.07
N THR A 460 -17.58 1.55 25.08
CA THR A 460 -18.29 1.02 23.92
C THR A 460 -19.05 2.13 23.21
N LEU A 461 -19.24 1.95 21.90
CA LEU A 461 -20.05 2.85 21.08
C LEU A 461 -21.53 2.55 21.32
N GLU A 462 -22.31 3.59 21.63
CA GLU A 462 -23.73 3.49 21.93
C GLU A 462 -24.55 4.29 20.92
N HIS A 463 -25.70 3.71 20.57
CA HIS A 463 -26.75 4.37 19.82
C HIS A 463 -27.82 4.86 20.78
N VAL A 464 -28.00 6.19 20.87
CA VAL A 464 -28.99 6.77 21.78
C VAL A 464 -30.38 6.25 21.42
N MET A 465 -30.79 6.44 20.16
CA MET A 465 -31.89 5.74 19.52
C MET A 465 -31.41 4.36 19.02
N PRO A 466 -32.05 3.25 19.46
CA PRO A 466 -31.59 1.90 19.15
C PRO A 466 -31.56 1.51 17.68
N GLN A 467 -30.69 0.55 17.35
CA GLN A 467 -30.58 -0.05 16.01
C GLN A 467 -31.71 -1.05 15.68
N ASN A 468 -32.46 -1.49 16.69
CA ASN A 468 -33.48 -2.51 16.52
C ASN A 468 -34.57 -2.07 15.52
N SER A 469 -34.83 -2.91 14.52
CA SER A 469 -35.86 -2.68 13.50
C SER A 469 -37.28 -2.68 14.07
N ARG A 470 -37.47 -3.26 15.27
CA ARG A 470 -38.72 -3.22 16.03
C ARG A 470 -38.56 -2.30 17.24
N LEU A 471 -38.50 -0.99 17.01
CA LEU A 471 -38.50 -0.01 18.10
C LEU A 471 -39.72 -0.21 19.01
N SER A 472 -39.50 -0.02 20.32
CA SER A 472 -40.54 -0.05 21.33
C SER A 472 -41.58 1.04 21.08
N GLU A 473 -42.78 0.88 21.66
CA GLU A 473 -43.85 1.87 21.50
C GLU A 473 -43.44 3.25 22.02
N ALA A 474 -42.70 3.31 23.13
CA ALA A 474 -42.16 4.55 23.67
C ALA A 474 -41.22 5.28 22.69
N TRP A 475 -40.37 4.54 21.97
CA TRP A 475 -39.50 5.12 20.93
C TRP A 475 -40.29 5.63 19.73
N ARG A 476 -41.33 4.89 19.30
CA ARG A 476 -42.21 5.34 18.20
C ARG A 476 -42.98 6.60 18.56
N GLN A 477 -43.47 6.71 19.80
CA GLN A 477 -44.14 7.92 20.27
C GLN A 477 -43.19 9.11 20.36
N ALA A 478 -41.95 8.91 20.84
CA ALA A 478 -40.95 9.97 20.95
C ALA A 478 -40.48 10.52 19.58
N LEU A 479 -40.36 9.64 18.58
CA LEU A 479 -39.93 10.00 17.22
C LEU A 479 -41.10 10.49 16.33
N GLY A 480 -42.34 10.13 16.67
CA GLY A 480 -43.54 10.54 15.93
C GLY A 480 -43.92 9.60 14.77
N PRO A 481 -44.88 10.00 13.91
CA PRO A 481 -45.43 9.12 12.87
C PRO A 481 -44.41 8.68 11.81
N GLU A 482 -43.37 9.49 11.56
CA GLU A 482 -42.30 9.23 10.59
C GLU A 482 -41.07 8.54 11.20
N TRP A 483 -41.23 7.87 12.35
CA TRP A 483 -40.11 7.27 13.10
C TRP A 483 -39.22 6.34 12.26
N LYS A 484 -39.76 5.65 11.26
CA LYS A 484 -39.00 4.75 10.37
C LYS A 484 -38.01 5.52 9.51
N ASP A 485 -38.44 6.63 8.93
CA ASP A 485 -37.61 7.46 8.05
C ASP A 485 -36.55 8.19 8.88
N ILE A 486 -36.92 8.68 10.07
CA ILE A 486 -36.00 9.29 11.03
C ILE A 486 -34.94 8.26 11.46
N GLN A 487 -35.35 7.03 11.79
CA GLN A 487 -34.42 5.98 12.16
C GLN A 487 -33.48 5.67 11.00
N ALA A 488 -34.00 5.39 9.81
CA ALA A 488 -33.19 5.06 8.63
C ALA A 488 -32.17 6.17 8.28
N ARG A 489 -32.55 7.44 8.42
CA ARG A 489 -31.71 8.59 8.09
C ARG A 489 -30.63 8.87 9.14
N TYR A 490 -30.97 8.80 10.42
CA TYR A 490 -30.11 9.30 11.49
C TYR A 490 -29.42 8.22 12.33
N LEU A 491 -29.77 6.94 12.16
CA LEU A 491 -29.30 5.85 13.02
C LEU A 491 -27.78 5.85 13.22
N HIS A 492 -27.02 5.95 12.12
CA HIS A 492 -25.56 5.88 12.13
C HIS A 492 -24.85 7.24 12.08
N THR A 493 -25.60 8.33 12.27
CA THR A 493 -25.06 9.70 12.24
C THR A 493 -24.47 10.10 13.58
N ILE A 494 -23.56 11.09 13.57
CA ILE A 494 -22.90 11.58 14.79
C ILE A 494 -23.89 12.08 15.84
N GLY A 495 -25.04 12.63 15.42
CA GLY A 495 -26.11 13.08 16.31
C GLY A 495 -26.69 11.97 17.19
N ASN A 496 -26.71 10.73 16.70
CA ASN A 496 -27.24 9.57 17.42
C ASN A 496 -26.18 8.70 18.12
N LEU A 497 -24.89 8.97 17.90
CA LEU A 497 -23.80 8.17 18.44
C LEU A 497 -23.17 8.82 19.67
N THR A 498 -22.79 7.99 20.64
CA THR A 498 -22.01 8.42 21.81
C THR A 498 -21.19 7.28 22.41
N LEU A 499 -20.40 7.55 23.45
CA LEU A 499 -19.62 6.56 24.19
C LEU A 499 -20.24 6.24 25.55
N THR A 500 -20.13 4.99 26.00
CA THR A 500 -20.59 4.55 27.33
C THR A 500 -19.85 3.31 27.82
N GLY A 501 -19.69 3.18 29.14
CA GLY A 501 -19.21 1.96 29.79
C GLY A 501 -20.33 1.01 30.19
N TYR A 502 -21.59 1.43 30.07
CA TYR A 502 -22.77 0.74 30.57
C TYR A 502 -23.74 0.33 29.44
N ASN A 503 -23.19 -0.03 28.27
CA ASN A 503 -23.99 -0.36 27.09
C ASN A 503 -25.02 -1.49 27.34
N PRO A 504 -24.67 -2.60 28.02
CA PRO A 504 -25.65 -3.64 28.33
C PRO A 504 -26.83 -3.16 29.20
N GLN A 505 -26.60 -2.19 30.09
CA GLN A 505 -27.62 -1.63 30.97
C GLN A 505 -28.54 -0.64 30.24
N LEU A 506 -28.00 0.09 29.25
CA LEU A 506 -28.75 1.04 28.42
C LEU A 506 -29.66 0.32 27.41
N SER A 507 -29.11 -0.64 26.65
CA SER A 507 -29.86 -1.51 25.73
C SER A 507 -30.89 -0.75 24.86
N ASP A 508 -32.04 -1.34 24.59
CA ASP A 508 -33.13 -0.74 23.80
C ASP A 508 -34.09 0.14 24.66
N ARG A 509 -33.67 0.51 25.88
CA ARG A 509 -34.53 1.25 26.81
C ARG A 509 -34.95 2.62 26.24
N PRO A 510 -36.11 3.15 26.64
CA PRO A 510 -36.50 4.52 26.30
C PRO A 510 -35.46 5.54 26.75
N PHE A 511 -35.35 6.66 26.03
CA PHE A 511 -34.35 7.69 26.30
C PHE A 511 -34.34 8.19 27.75
N TYR A 512 -35.51 8.42 28.33
CA TYR A 512 -35.63 8.87 29.72
C TYR A 512 -35.00 7.90 30.72
N GLU A 513 -35.18 6.59 30.51
CA GLU A 513 -34.55 5.56 31.35
C GLU A 513 -33.04 5.50 31.11
N LYS A 514 -32.59 5.55 29.85
CA LYS A 514 -31.16 5.59 29.50
C LYS A 514 -30.42 6.75 30.19
N ARG A 515 -31.14 7.83 30.43
CA ARG A 515 -30.63 9.01 31.11
C ARG A 515 -30.49 8.82 32.62
N MET A 516 -31.53 8.29 33.27
CA MET A 516 -31.64 8.25 34.75
C MET A 516 -31.06 7.01 35.44
N ILE A 517 -30.80 5.92 34.72
CA ILE A 517 -30.23 4.72 35.34
C ILE A 517 -28.85 4.99 35.94
N GLU A 518 -28.42 4.17 36.89
CA GLU A 518 -27.05 4.22 37.41
C GLU A 518 -26.03 4.01 36.27
N GLY A 519 -25.13 4.97 36.07
CA GLY A 519 -24.21 5.00 34.93
C GLY A 519 -24.82 5.51 33.61
N GLY A 520 -26.06 6.00 33.64
CA GLY A 520 -26.77 6.62 32.52
C GLY A 520 -26.24 8.00 32.14
N PHE A 521 -26.87 8.64 31.15
CA PHE A 521 -26.37 9.89 30.58
C PHE A 521 -26.32 11.07 31.58
N ASP A 522 -27.17 11.09 32.62
CA ASP A 522 -27.18 12.16 33.65
C ASP A 522 -25.91 12.20 34.49
N HIS A 523 -25.30 11.05 34.71
CA HIS A 523 -24.15 10.88 35.59
C HIS A 523 -22.85 10.62 34.81
N SER A 524 -22.90 10.75 33.48
CA SER A 524 -21.75 10.41 32.64
C SER A 524 -20.64 11.46 32.74
N PRO A 525 -19.38 11.05 32.97
CA PRO A 525 -18.23 11.97 33.02
C PRO A 525 -17.74 12.42 31.63
N LEU A 526 -18.33 11.87 30.56
CA LEU A 526 -17.91 12.09 29.18
C LEU A 526 -18.48 13.39 28.63
N ARG A 527 -17.63 14.19 27.98
CA ARG A 527 -18.03 15.43 27.31
C ARG A 527 -19.07 15.16 26.22
N LEU A 528 -18.92 14.07 25.48
CA LEU A 528 -19.86 13.65 24.43
C LEU A 528 -21.30 13.40 24.93
N ASN A 529 -21.48 13.14 26.24
CA ASN A 529 -22.77 12.90 26.87
C ASN A 529 -23.39 14.13 27.54
N GLN A 530 -22.67 15.24 27.67
CA GLN A 530 -23.18 16.45 28.34
C GLN A 530 -24.44 17.01 27.67
N SER A 531 -24.52 16.95 26.33
CA SER A 531 -25.72 17.37 25.59
C SER A 531 -26.92 16.45 25.81
N LEU A 532 -26.71 15.23 26.33
CA LEU A 532 -27.75 14.23 26.55
C LEU A 532 -28.34 14.31 27.97
N ALA A 533 -27.53 14.69 28.97
CA ALA A 533 -27.93 14.74 30.38
C ALA A 533 -29.13 15.67 30.66
N HIS A 534 -29.26 16.80 29.96
CA HIS A 534 -30.34 17.76 30.26
C HIS A 534 -31.47 17.76 29.24
N LEU A 535 -31.53 16.75 28.38
CA LEU A 535 -32.51 16.67 27.32
C LEU A 535 -33.73 15.85 27.78
N GLU A 536 -34.94 16.41 27.66
CA GLU A 536 -36.17 15.73 28.11
C GLU A 536 -36.68 14.68 27.13
N HIS A 537 -36.56 14.93 25.83
CA HIS A 537 -37.09 14.08 24.77
C HIS A 537 -36.08 13.87 23.66
N TRP A 538 -36.03 12.64 23.13
CA TRP A 538 -35.21 12.29 21.97
C TRP A 538 -36.08 12.17 20.72
N ASN A 539 -36.17 13.28 19.97
CA ASN A 539 -36.88 13.38 18.70
C ASN A 539 -35.92 13.81 17.56
N GLN A 540 -36.44 13.92 16.33
CA GLN A 540 -35.63 14.36 15.18
C GLN A 540 -34.90 15.69 15.43
N GLN A 541 -35.60 16.69 15.98
CA GLN A 541 -35.02 18.02 16.23
C GLN A 541 -33.86 17.94 17.24
N ALA A 542 -33.97 17.09 18.26
CA ALA A 542 -32.90 16.88 19.23
C ALA A 542 -31.66 16.24 18.60
N ILE A 543 -31.86 15.25 17.72
CA ILE A 543 -30.77 14.59 16.98
C ILE A 543 -30.04 15.61 16.10
N GLU A 544 -30.79 16.38 15.31
CA GLU A 544 -30.26 17.40 14.40
C GLU A 544 -29.53 18.52 15.17
N LYS A 545 -30.14 19.01 16.27
CA LYS A 545 -29.52 20.04 17.13
C LYS A 545 -28.21 19.56 17.73
N ARG A 546 -28.18 18.33 18.26
CA ARG A 546 -26.93 17.74 18.77
C ARG A 546 -25.89 17.57 17.68
N ALA A 547 -26.28 17.09 16.50
CA ALA A 547 -25.36 16.94 15.38
C ALA A 547 -24.75 18.28 14.96
N GLN A 548 -25.53 19.36 14.95
CA GLN A 548 -25.03 20.72 14.67
C GLN A 548 -24.05 21.22 15.74
N GLN A 549 -24.37 21.03 17.03
CA GLN A 549 -23.46 21.37 18.12
C GLN A 549 -22.13 20.63 18.03
N LEU A 550 -22.16 19.34 17.69
CA LEU A 550 -20.94 18.56 17.49
C LEU A 550 -20.18 18.99 16.21
N ALA A 551 -20.89 19.44 15.18
CA ALA A 551 -20.27 20.00 13.99
C ALA A 551 -19.58 21.35 14.27
N ASP A 552 -20.16 22.20 15.13
CA ASP A 552 -19.54 23.44 15.61
C ASP A 552 -18.20 23.17 16.31
N GLU A 553 -18.19 22.19 17.21
CA GLU A 553 -16.95 21.76 17.88
C GLU A 553 -15.95 21.14 16.89
N ALA A 554 -16.43 20.31 15.96
CA ALA A 554 -15.59 19.71 14.93
C ALA A 554 -14.88 20.77 14.07
N ILE A 555 -15.54 21.87 13.70
CA ILE A 555 -14.92 22.96 12.93
C ILE A 555 -13.74 23.59 13.69
N LYS A 556 -13.83 23.71 15.01
CA LYS A 556 -12.74 24.23 15.86
C LYS A 556 -11.58 23.25 15.96
N ILE A 557 -11.87 21.96 16.07
CA ILE A 557 -10.85 20.89 16.17
C ILE A 557 -10.08 20.78 14.85
N TRP A 558 -10.79 20.69 13.74
CA TRP A 558 -10.22 20.56 12.40
C TRP A 558 -10.34 21.90 11.67
N ALA A 559 -9.65 22.93 12.14
CA ALA A 559 -9.73 24.26 11.57
C ALA A 559 -9.14 24.35 10.14
N ILE A 560 -9.63 25.32 9.37
CA ILE A 560 -9.00 25.77 8.12
C ILE A 560 -8.06 26.96 8.44
N PRO A 561 -7.00 27.19 7.65
CA PRO A 561 -6.12 28.32 7.89
C PRO A 561 -6.83 29.64 7.60
N GLU A 562 -6.62 30.63 8.47
CA GLU A 562 -7.07 32.00 8.26
C GLU A 562 -6.00 32.76 7.46
N LEU A 563 -6.25 32.94 6.16
CA LEU A 563 -5.32 33.61 5.24
C LEU A 563 -5.89 34.94 4.78
N SER A 564 -5.06 35.98 4.74
CA SER A 564 -5.44 37.26 4.14
C SER A 564 -5.61 37.12 2.62
N ALA A 565 -6.40 38.01 2.03
CA ALA A 565 -6.58 38.06 0.58
C ALA A 565 -5.24 38.30 -0.16
N GLU A 566 -4.34 39.08 0.43
CA GLU A 566 -3.00 39.35 -0.11
C GLU A 566 -2.15 38.08 -0.20
N VAL A 567 -2.11 37.28 0.87
CA VAL A 567 -1.40 36.00 0.91
C VAL A 567 -2.00 35.02 -0.09
N THR A 568 -3.33 34.89 -0.11
CA THR A 568 -4.03 34.01 -1.05
C THR A 568 -3.71 34.37 -2.51
N ASN A 569 -3.68 35.66 -2.84
CA ASN A 569 -3.39 36.14 -4.19
C ASN A 569 -1.91 35.92 -4.57
N LYS A 570 -0.97 36.17 -3.64
CA LYS A 570 0.47 35.96 -3.84
C LYS A 570 0.75 34.52 -4.28
N TYR A 571 0.28 33.53 -3.53
CA TYR A 571 0.57 32.12 -3.83
C TYR A 571 -0.26 31.56 -4.99
N SER A 572 -1.47 32.09 -5.25
CA SER A 572 -2.26 31.72 -6.43
C SER A 572 -1.54 32.11 -7.74
N SER A 573 -0.93 33.30 -7.77
CA SER A 573 -0.19 33.79 -8.93
C SER A 573 1.10 33.01 -9.21
N LYS A 574 1.82 32.58 -8.16
CA LYS A 574 3.07 31.80 -8.25
C LYS A 574 2.84 30.38 -8.79
N GLN A 575 1.64 29.82 -8.61
CA GLN A 575 1.24 28.51 -9.14
C GLN A 575 0.76 28.55 -10.61
N GLY A 576 0.92 29.67 -11.32
CA GLY A 576 0.46 29.82 -12.72
C GLY A 576 -1.06 29.81 -12.89
N ARG A 577 -1.82 29.83 -11.78
CA ARG A 577 -3.28 29.86 -11.79
C ARG A 577 -3.73 31.32 -11.80
N ARG A 578 -4.39 31.75 -12.89
CA ARG A 578 -5.17 32.99 -12.87
C ARG A 578 -6.15 32.91 -11.70
N ALA A 579 -6.23 33.94 -10.86
CA ALA A 579 -7.05 33.95 -9.66
C ALA A 579 -8.54 33.69 -10.00
N PHE A 580 -9.00 32.46 -9.80
CA PHE A 580 -10.40 32.06 -9.98
C PHE A 580 -11.10 32.08 -8.63
N LEU A 581 -11.45 33.25 -8.09
CA LEU A 581 -12.14 33.30 -6.79
C LEU A 581 -13.10 34.50 -6.67
N ALA A 582 -14.40 34.21 -6.70
CA ALA A 582 -15.40 34.75 -5.79
C ALA A 582 -16.73 34.02 -6.04
N GLU A 583 -17.13 33.17 -5.10
CA GLU A 583 -18.48 32.63 -5.02
C GLU A 583 -19.24 33.39 -3.94
N ILE A 584 -20.37 34.00 -4.31
CA ILE A 584 -21.12 34.90 -3.45
C ILE A 584 -22.56 34.40 -3.40
N ILE A 585 -23.05 34.00 -2.23
CA ILE A 585 -24.41 33.51 -2.02
C ILE A 585 -25.14 34.54 -1.14
N GLY A 586 -26.28 35.03 -1.63
CA GLY A 586 -27.07 36.03 -0.90
C GLY A 586 -27.88 35.44 0.26
N PRO A 587 -28.36 36.27 1.21
CA PRO A 587 -28.28 37.73 1.19
C PRO A 587 -26.96 38.28 1.76
N VAL A 588 -26.14 38.94 0.94
CA VAL A 588 -24.85 39.51 1.36
C VAL A 588 -24.55 40.82 0.64
N GLN A 589 -23.95 41.78 1.35
CA GLN A 589 -23.39 43.01 0.78
C GLN A 589 -21.91 42.77 0.46
N ASP A 590 -21.59 42.53 -0.81
CA ASP A 590 -20.22 42.27 -1.26
C ASP A 590 -19.54 43.57 -1.75
N PRO A 591 -18.24 43.81 -1.46
CA PRO A 591 -17.53 45.01 -1.88
C PRO A 591 -17.43 45.20 -3.41
N LEU A 592 -17.43 44.10 -4.17
CA LEU A 592 -17.35 44.10 -5.63
C LEU A 592 -18.74 43.88 -6.25
N ALA A 593 -19.50 42.93 -5.73
CA ALA A 593 -20.82 42.53 -6.22
C ALA A 593 -22.01 43.29 -5.58
N GLY A 594 -21.78 44.27 -4.71
CA GLY A 594 -22.89 44.99 -4.04
C GLY A 594 -23.88 44.06 -3.32
N PHE A 595 -25.14 44.47 -3.20
CA PHE A 595 -26.18 43.64 -2.57
C PHE A 595 -26.59 42.47 -3.47
N VAL A 596 -26.34 41.25 -3.01
CA VAL A 596 -26.86 40.02 -3.62
C VAL A 596 -28.07 39.57 -2.81
N PRO A 597 -29.28 39.47 -3.40
CA PRO A 597 -30.48 39.08 -2.66
C PRO A 597 -30.48 37.60 -2.26
N GLU A 598 -31.31 37.26 -1.28
CA GLU A 598 -31.56 35.87 -0.87
C GLU A 598 -32.04 35.01 -2.06
N GLY A 599 -31.58 33.76 -2.13
CA GLY A 599 -31.90 32.84 -3.23
C GLY A 599 -31.12 33.10 -4.52
N PHE A 600 -30.10 33.96 -4.51
CA PHE A 600 -29.16 34.16 -5.62
C PHE A 600 -27.74 33.74 -5.26
N ARG A 601 -27.04 33.14 -6.23
CA ARG A 601 -25.64 32.71 -6.14
C ARG A 601 -24.87 33.24 -7.35
N LEU A 602 -23.73 33.86 -7.12
CA LEU A 602 -22.84 34.40 -8.15
C LEU A 602 -21.52 33.64 -8.13
N VAL A 603 -21.03 33.26 -9.30
CA VAL A 603 -19.72 32.62 -9.46
C VAL A 603 -18.89 33.44 -10.43
N ARG A 604 -17.81 34.04 -9.94
CA ARG A 604 -16.85 34.77 -10.78
C ARG A 604 -15.88 33.78 -11.42
N ALA A 605 -16.02 33.60 -12.73
CA ALA A 605 -15.20 32.69 -13.50
C ALA A 605 -13.94 33.35 -14.07
N THR A 606 -13.93 34.66 -14.32
CA THR A 606 -12.70 35.41 -14.65
C THR A 606 -12.85 36.86 -14.20
N GLU A 607 -11.85 37.71 -14.41
CA GLU A 607 -11.99 39.16 -14.16
C GLU A 607 -13.19 39.79 -14.88
N LYS A 608 -13.59 39.22 -16.03
CA LYS A 608 -14.65 39.70 -16.91
C LYS A 608 -15.77 38.67 -17.14
N ARG A 609 -15.94 37.66 -16.29
CA ARG A 609 -17.02 36.66 -16.47
C ARG A 609 -17.67 36.31 -15.15
N PHE A 610 -18.98 36.50 -15.08
CA PHE A 610 -19.83 36.16 -13.95
C PHE A 610 -20.94 35.20 -14.38
N TYR A 611 -21.15 34.15 -13.60
CA TYR A 611 -22.31 33.28 -13.69
C TYR A 611 -23.30 33.61 -12.58
N VAL A 612 -24.59 33.58 -12.89
CA VAL A 612 -25.68 33.86 -11.95
C VAL A 612 -26.54 32.62 -11.83
N TYR A 613 -26.90 32.27 -10.60
CA TYR A 613 -27.75 31.14 -10.25
C TYR A 613 -28.89 31.63 -9.36
N ARG A 614 -30.06 31.00 -9.49
CA ARG A 614 -31.23 31.21 -8.63
C ARG A 614 -31.62 29.89 -7.97
N LEU A 615 -31.93 29.94 -6.68
CA LEU A 615 -32.42 28.78 -5.93
C LEU A 615 -33.89 28.56 -6.28
N MET A 616 -34.21 27.38 -6.83
CA MET A 616 -35.57 26.95 -7.18
C MET A 616 -35.74 25.50 -6.72
N ASP A 617 -36.79 25.22 -5.94
CA ASP A 617 -37.10 23.89 -5.41
C ASP A 617 -35.89 23.17 -4.76
N GLY A 618 -35.08 23.92 -4.02
CA GLY A 618 -33.89 23.43 -3.34
C GLY A 618 -32.66 23.21 -4.24
N LYS A 619 -32.72 23.55 -5.53
CA LYS A 619 -31.64 23.39 -6.51
C LYS A 619 -31.20 24.73 -7.10
N TRP A 620 -29.89 24.87 -7.31
CA TRP A 620 -29.33 26.05 -7.97
C TRP A 620 -29.47 25.93 -9.48
N VAL A 621 -30.34 26.75 -10.06
CA VAL A 621 -30.55 26.80 -11.51
C VAL A 621 -29.72 27.95 -12.08
N GLN A 622 -28.83 27.63 -13.02
CA GLN A 622 -28.01 28.61 -13.71
C GLN A 622 -28.86 29.44 -14.68
N TYR A 623 -28.61 30.75 -14.71
CA TYR A 623 -29.24 31.63 -15.68
C TYR A 623 -28.66 31.42 -17.09
N GLY A 624 -29.51 31.17 -18.09
CA GLY A 624 -29.12 30.86 -19.47
C GLY A 624 -30.30 30.92 -20.45
N ASP A 625 -30.00 30.92 -21.76
CA ASP A 625 -30.99 30.89 -22.85
C ASP A 625 -31.35 29.46 -23.32
N GLY A 626 -30.97 28.45 -22.54
CA GLY A 626 -31.19 27.04 -22.83
C GLY A 626 -30.17 26.40 -23.79
N LYS A 627 -29.36 27.19 -24.51
CA LYS A 627 -28.28 26.65 -25.39
C LYS A 627 -26.88 27.04 -24.92
N ASN A 628 -26.71 28.20 -24.28
CA ASN A 628 -25.43 28.66 -23.75
C ASN A 628 -25.56 29.08 -22.28
N ALA A 629 -24.51 28.79 -21.49
CA ALA A 629 -24.36 29.41 -20.18
C ALA A 629 -24.18 30.92 -20.36
N TYR A 630 -25.09 31.73 -19.82
CA TYR A 630 -25.01 33.18 -19.99
C TYR A 630 -23.88 33.75 -19.12
N PHE A 631 -22.97 34.51 -19.73
CA PHE A 631 -21.92 35.23 -19.04
C PHE A 631 -22.01 36.72 -19.39
N SER A 632 -21.83 37.59 -18.38
CA SER A 632 -21.72 39.04 -18.61
C SER A 632 -20.30 39.51 -18.31
N THR A 633 -19.84 40.48 -19.10
CA THR A 633 -18.50 41.09 -18.99
C THR A 633 -18.44 42.32 -18.13
N THR A 634 -19.59 42.87 -17.70
CA THR A 634 -19.65 44.09 -16.88
C THR A 634 -20.62 43.97 -15.72
N TRP A 635 -20.19 44.45 -14.56
CA TRP A 635 -20.92 44.33 -13.31
C TRP A 635 -22.25 45.10 -13.30
N SER A 636 -22.30 46.26 -13.97
CA SER A 636 -23.52 47.08 -14.11
C SER A 636 -24.67 46.32 -14.76
N TYR A 637 -24.37 45.45 -15.72
CA TYR A 637 -25.37 44.64 -16.41
C TYR A 637 -25.91 43.49 -15.54
N VAL A 638 -25.04 42.88 -14.71
CA VAL A 638 -25.43 41.84 -13.75
C VAL A 638 -26.37 42.41 -12.68
N LYS A 639 -26.07 43.61 -12.14
CA LYS A 639 -26.93 44.31 -11.17
C LYS A 639 -28.32 44.63 -11.71
N GLU A 640 -28.40 45.24 -12.90
CA GLU A 640 -29.68 45.60 -13.52
C GLU A 640 -30.54 44.35 -13.78
N ARG A 641 -29.91 43.24 -14.14
CA ARG A 641 -30.60 41.95 -14.37
C ARG A 641 -31.09 41.30 -13.09
N ILE A 642 -30.26 41.21 -12.04
CA ILE A 642 -30.67 40.68 -10.72
C ILE A 642 -31.83 41.51 -10.19
N ARG A 643 -31.73 42.84 -10.28
CA ARG A 643 -32.78 43.77 -9.88
C ARG A 643 -34.09 43.53 -10.62
N ARG A 644 -34.08 43.46 -11.96
CA ARG A 644 -35.29 43.16 -12.76
C ARG A 644 -35.88 41.78 -12.46
N CYS A 645 -35.06 40.75 -12.25
CA CYS A 645 -35.53 39.41 -11.93
C CYS A 645 -36.15 39.32 -10.54
N TYR A 646 -35.60 40.06 -9.57
CA TYR A 646 -36.12 40.16 -8.21
C TYR A 646 -37.42 40.98 -8.15
N GLU A 647 -37.46 42.14 -8.82
CA GLU A 647 -38.61 43.06 -8.82
C GLU A 647 -39.81 42.52 -9.64
N MET A 648 -39.57 41.76 -10.71
CA MET A 648 -40.65 41.28 -11.61
C MET A 648 -41.01 39.80 -11.41
N ASN A 649 -40.39 39.12 -10.43
CA ASN A 649 -40.52 37.69 -10.17
C ASN A 649 -40.43 36.79 -11.44
N LEU A 650 -39.62 37.20 -12.41
CA LEU A 650 -39.51 36.51 -13.69
C LEU A 650 -38.76 35.17 -13.53
N ILE A 651 -39.37 34.09 -14.01
CA ILE A 651 -38.77 32.76 -14.17
C ILE A 651 -37.94 32.76 -15.47
N PRO A 652 -36.72 32.18 -15.52
CA PRO A 652 -35.99 32.08 -16.78
C PRO A 652 -36.75 31.19 -17.77
N MET A 653 -37.02 31.67 -18.99
CA MET A 653 -37.40 30.80 -20.10
C MET A 653 -36.21 29.95 -20.50
N GLY A 654 -36.34 28.63 -20.33
CA GLY A 654 -35.44 27.61 -20.85
C GLY A 654 -36.21 26.28 -20.97
N THR A 655 -37.05 26.15 -21.98
CA THR A 655 -37.66 24.86 -22.33
C THR A 655 -36.64 24.02 -23.08
N GLY A 656 -36.01 23.06 -22.38
CA GLY A 656 -35.25 21.97 -22.99
C GLY A 656 -33.96 21.61 -22.26
N GLY A 657 -34.02 20.52 -21.48
CA GLY A 657 -32.85 19.80 -20.95
C GLY A 657 -32.39 20.26 -19.57
N GLU A 658 -32.74 19.49 -18.55
CA GLU A 658 -32.17 19.60 -17.21
C GLU A 658 -30.63 19.50 -17.25
N LYS A 659 -29.93 20.63 -17.07
CA LYS A 659 -28.65 20.62 -16.37
C LYS A 659 -28.89 21.12 -14.96
N VAL A 660 -29.33 20.19 -14.11
CA VAL A 660 -29.24 20.34 -12.66
C VAL A 660 -27.77 20.19 -12.30
N ILE A 661 -27.15 21.26 -11.82
CA ILE A 661 -25.74 21.28 -11.42
C ILE A 661 -25.68 21.22 -9.88
N GLU A 662 -25.50 20.03 -9.30
CA GLU A 662 -25.17 19.90 -7.87
C GLU A 662 -23.70 20.23 -7.59
N THR A 663 -22.83 20.14 -8.60
CA THR A 663 -21.40 20.49 -8.55
C THR A 663 -20.91 21.03 -9.90
N ILE A 664 -20.06 22.06 -9.88
CA ILE A 664 -19.49 22.68 -11.09
C ILE A 664 -18.76 21.61 -11.91
N PRO A 665 -19.11 21.33 -13.18
CA PRO A 665 -18.25 20.56 -14.06
C PRO A 665 -17.05 21.42 -14.43
N PRO A 666 -15.82 20.87 -14.50
CA PRO A 666 -14.70 21.60 -15.06
C PRO A 666 -15.05 22.03 -16.49
N LEU A 667 -14.74 23.29 -16.83
CA LEU A 667 -14.63 23.70 -18.21
C LEU A 667 -13.51 22.86 -18.82
N VAL A 668 -13.87 21.91 -19.67
CA VAL A 668 -12.94 21.26 -20.58
C VAL A 668 -12.50 22.35 -21.56
N GLU A 669 -11.24 22.76 -21.49
CA GLU A 669 -10.58 23.36 -22.63
C GLU A 669 -10.55 22.28 -23.72
N GLU A 670 -11.16 22.56 -24.87
CA GLU A 670 -10.75 21.91 -26.10
C GLU A 670 -9.32 22.40 -26.37
N ASP A 671 -8.34 21.64 -25.89
CA ASP A 671 -7.00 21.61 -26.45
C ASP A 671 -6.39 20.21 -26.23
N SER A 672 -6.09 19.61 -27.39
CA SER A 672 -5.27 18.45 -27.72
C SER A 672 -4.58 17.62 -26.62
N ASP A 673 -4.82 16.31 -26.74
CA ASP A 673 -3.95 15.15 -26.50
C ASP A 673 -3.38 14.88 -25.09
N ASP A 674 -3.59 13.62 -24.68
CA ASP A 674 -3.06 12.84 -23.53
C ASP A 674 -3.79 12.93 -22.16
N GLU A 675 -4.86 12.12 -22.00
CA GLU A 675 -5.53 11.84 -20.71
C GLU A 675 -5.06 10.54 -20.02
N ASN A 676 -4.82 10.66 -18.71
CA ASN A 676 -4.51 9.63 -17.69
C ASN A 676 -5.55 8.49 -17.56
N ASP A 677 -5.06 7.28 -17.25
CA ASP A 677 -5.75 5.96 -17.26
C ASP A 677 -6.37 5.52 -15.89
N ASP A 678 -6.85 6.44 -15.02
CA ASP A 678 -7.14 6.14 -13.59
C ASP A 678 -8.62 6.11 -13.15
N LYS A 679 -9.60 6.06 -14.08
CA LYS A 679 -11.00 5.79 -13.73
C LYS A 679 -11.27 4.29 -13.80
N VAL A 680 -11.76 3.68 -12.71
CA VAL A 680 -12.21 2.28 -12.70
C VAL A 680 -13.59 2.22 -13.34
N TYR A 681 -13.70 1.56 -14.49
CA TYR A 681 -14.97 1.36 -15.18
C TYR A 681 -15.61 0.04 -14.75
N THR A 682 -16.92 -0.06 -14.90
CA THR A 682 -17.71 -1.26 -14.66
C THR A 682 -18.62 -1.50 -15.85
N ILE A 683 -19.28 -2.66 -15.90
CA ILE A 683 -20.26 -2.97 -16.95
C ILE A 683 -21.36 -1.90 -17.10
N ASN A 684 -21.70 -1.21 -16.00
CA ASN A 684 -22.72 -0.15 -15.97
C ASN A 684 -22.24 1.16 -16.61
N ASP A 685 -20.93 1.35 -16.78
CA ASP A 685 -20.35 2.54 -17.40
C ASP A 685 -20.36 2.48 -18.94
N HIS A 686 -20.77 1.34 -19.52
CA HIS A 686 -20.90 1.16 -20.97
C HIS A 686 -22.37 1.35 -21.41
N PRO A 687 -22.74 2.50 -21.98
CA PRO A 687 -24.15 2.87 -22.22
C PRO A 687 -24.88 1.95 -23.20
N TYR A 688 -24.14 1.20 -24.03
CA TYR A 688 -24.69 0.29 -25.03
C TYR A 688 -24.80 -1.18 -24.55
N LEU A 689 -24.33 -1.51 -23.33
CA LEU A 689 -24.52 -2.84 -22.74
C LEU A 689 -25.88 -2.96 -22.06
N GLN A 690 -26.94 -2.85 -22.87
CA GLN A 690 -28.34 -2.99 -22.43
C GLN A 690 -29.11 -3.82 -23.45
N GLY A 691 -30.21 -4.46 -23.02
CA GLY A 691 -31.07 -5.25 -23.90
C GLY A 691 -30.35 -6.41 -24.59
N GLU A 692 -30.57 -6.59 -25.89
CA GLU A 692 -29.98 -7.68 -26.69
C GLU A 692 -28.44 -7.62 -26.73
N MET A 693 -27.85 -6.43 -26.70
CA MET A 693 -26.39 -6.25 -26.69
C MET A 693 -25.76 -6.75 -25.38
N LEU A 694 -26.46 -6.65 -24.26
CA LEU A 694 -26.00 -7.21 -22.98
C LEU A 694 -26.01 -8.74 -23.01
N ILE A 695 -26.99 -9.36 -23.66
CA ILE A 695 -27.08 -10.81 -23.81
C ILE A 695 -25.92 -11.31 -24.68
N LEU A 696 -25.73 -10.71 -25.86
CA LEU A 696 -24.62 -11.04 -26.76
C LEU A 696 -23.25 -10.85 -26.09
N PHE A 697 -23.08 -9.77 -25.33
CA PHE A 697 -21.85 -9.51 -24.58
C PHE A 697 -21.61 -10.54 -23.47
N ASN A 698 -22.63 -10.90 -22.69
CA ASN A 698 -22.47 -11.88 -21.61
C ASN A 698 -22.16 -13.29 -22.13
N ASP A 699 -22.75 -13.69 -23.27
CA ASP A 699 -22.43 -14.98 -23.91
C ASP A 699 -20.99 -15.02 -24.42
N LEU A 700 -20.53 -13.93 -25.04
CA LEU A 700 -19.13 -13.77 -25.46
C LEU A 700 -18.19 -13.77 -24.25
N ARG A 701 -18.47 -12.95 -23.23
CA ARG A 701 -17.72 -12.82 -21.98
C ARG A 701 -17.52 -14.18 -21.30
N LYS A 702 -18.60 -14.95 -21.18
CA LYS A 702 -18.55 -16.29 -20.56
C LYS A 702 -17.63 -17.23 -21.33
N ARG A 703 -17.62 -17.18 -22.67
CA ARG A 703 -16.75 -18.03 -23.49
C ARG A 703 -15.28 -17.61 -23.41
N ILE A 704 -14.98 -16.31 -23.38
CA ILE A 704 -13.61 -15.79 -23.24
C ILE A 704 -13.03 -16.13 -21.87
N LEU A 705 -13.79 -15.94 -20.78
CA LEU A 705 -13.35 -16.27 -19.42
C LEU A 705 -13.18 -17.78 -19.19
N ASN A 706 -13.78 -18.63 -20.02
CA ASN A 706 -13.63 -20.08 -19.95
C ASN A 706 -12.42 -20.61 -20.74
N LEU A 707 -11.63 -19.76 -21.40
CA LEU A 707 -10.42 -20.17 -22.13
C LEU A 707 -9.32 -20.66 -21.18
N SER A 708 -9.15 -20.00 -20.03
CA SER A 708 -8.26 -20.41 -18.94
C SER A 708 -8.67 -19.70 -17.65
N VAL A 709 -8.29 -20.28 -16.49
CA VAL A 709 -8.44 -19.66 -15.17
C VAL A 709 -7.60 -18.39 -15.00
N ASP A 710 -6.57 -18.22 -15.82
CA ASP A 710 -5.65 -17.08 -15.77
C ASP A 710 -6.15 -15.85 -16.56
N VAL A 711 -7.28 -15.96 -17.26
CA VAL A 711 -7.85 -14.85 -18.02
C VAL A 711 -8.48 -13.84 -17.06
N THR A 712 -8.00 -12.60 -17.12
CA THR A 712 -8.54 -11.46 -16.36
C THR A 712 -9.34 -10.52 -17.26
N GLU A 713 -10.40 -9.93 -16.69
CA GLU A 713 -11.26 -8.94 -17.35
C GLU A 713 -11.08 -7.56 -16.71
N GLU A 714 -10.86 -6.54 -17.54
CA GLU A 714 -10.76 -5.15 -17.10
C GLU A 714 -11.66 -4.26 -17.97
N PHE A 715 -12.55 -3.50 -17.33
CA PHE A 715 -13.37 -2.50 -18.02
C PHE A 715 -12.56 -1.20 -18.16
N LYS A 716 -12.41 -0.71 -19.39
CA LYS A 716 -11.80 0.58 -19.73
C LYS A 716 -12.87 1.56 -20.24
N LYS A 717 -12.52 2.86 -20.35
CA LYS A 717 -13.45 3.95 -20.73
C LYS A 717 -14.28 3.67 -21.96
N HIS A 718 -13.70 2.97 -22.94
CA HIS A 718 -14.30 2.79 -24.25
C HIS A 718 -14.41 1.32 -24.69
N TYR A 719 -13.81 0.37 -23.97
CA TYR A 719 -13.82 -1.04 -24.32
C TYR A 719 -13.57 -1.92 -23.09
N VAL A 720 -13.85 -3.22 -23.21
CA VAL A 720 -13.54 -4.23 -22.18
C VAL A 720 -12.32 -5.02 -22.63
N ALA A 721 -11.28 -5.09 -21.82
CA ALA A 721 -10.03 -5.80 -22.12
C ALA A 721 -10.03 -7.17 -21.44
N TYR A 722 -9.62 -8.20 -22.19
CA TYR A 722 -9.33 -9.54 -21.66
C TYR A 722 -7.83 -9.81 -21.79
N LYS A 723 -7.21 -10.28 -20.70
CA LYS A 723 -5.76 -10.38 -20.57
C LYS A 723 -5.30 -11.71 -19.96
N LEU A 724 -4.12 -12.15 -20.36
CA LEU A 724 -3.27 -13.06 -19.57
C LEU A 724 -2.20 -12.23 -18.85
N THR A 725 -1.15 -11.82 -19.58
CA THR A 725 -0.13 -10.84 -19.14
C THR A 725 -0.35 -9.46 -19.76
N SER A 726 -0.80 -9.42 -21.01
CA SER A 726 -1.24 -8.22 -21.74
C SER A 726 -2.59 -8.47 -22.43
N ASN A 727 -3.19 -7.46 -23.08
CA ASN A 727 -4.50 -7.61 -23.72
C ASN A 727 -4.39 -8.53 -24.94
N PHE A 728 -5.13 -9.64 -25.00
CA PHE A 728 -5.28 -10.43 -26.23
C PHE A 728 -6.57 -10.13 -26.99
N VAL A 729 -7.62 -9.67 -26.29
CA VAL A 729 -8.86 -9.20 -26.90
C VAL A 729 -9.36 -7.93 -26.23
N GLY A 730 -9.76 -6.94 -27.03
CA GLY A 730 -10.55 -5.79 -26.61
C GLY A 730 -11.94 -5.82 -27.22
N VAL A 731 -12.97 -5.51 -26.44
CA VAL A 731 -14.39 -5.49 -26.87
C VAL A 731 -14.97 -4.10 -26.69
N GLU A 732 -15.11 -3.35 -27.79
CA GLU A 732 -15.79 -2.07 -27.83
C GLU A 732 -17.30 -2.29 -28.04
N THR A 733 -18.11 -1.57 -27.25
CA THR A 733 -19.56 -1.70 -27.26
C THR A 733 -20.16 -0.55 -28.07
N LEU A 734 -20.90 -0.87 -29.12
CA LEU A 734 -21.63 0.10 -29.94
C LEU A 734 -23.14 -0.18 -29.86
N LYS A 735 -23.95 0.79 -30.29
CA LYS A 735 -25.42 0.76 -30.20
C LYS A 735 -26.05 -0.56 -30.69
N ASN A 736 -25.52 -1.15 -31.78
CA ASN A 736 -26.08 -2.35 -32.42
C ASN A 736 -25.03 -3.44 -32.72
N SER A 737 -23.81 -3.35 -32.16
CA SER A 737 -22.76 -4.33 -32.44
C SER A 737 -21.64 -4.31 -31.40
N LEU A 738 -20.98 -5.43 -31.19
CA LEU A 738 -19.69 -5.51 -30.49
C LEU A 738 -18.57 -5.45 -31.52
N VAL A 739 -17.57 -4.61 -31.30
CA VAL A 739 -16.37 -4.56 -32.13
C VAL A 739 -15.22 -5.15 -31.34
N LEU A 740 -14.65 -6.24 -31.82
CA LEU A 740 -13.58 -6.95 -31.15
C LEU A 740 -12.27 -6.67 -31.87
N THR A 741 -11.22 -6.43 -31.12
CA THR A 741 -9.85 -6.23 -31.62
C THR A 741 -8.94 -7.25 -30.97
N MET A 742 -8.14 -7.96 -31.76
CA MET A 742 -7.35 -9.12 -31.32
C MET A 742 -5.86 -8.85 -31.49
N SER A 743 -5.08 -9.14 -30.45
CA SER A 743 -3.62 -8.95 -30.41
C SER A 743 -2.86 -10.07 -31.12
N ILE A 744 -3.09 -10.18 -32.42
CA ILE A 744 -2.37 -11.04 -33.36
C ILE A 744 -2.11 -10.25 -34.65
N PRO A 745 -0.95 -10.41 -35.31
CA PRO A 745 -0.73 -9.78 -36.61
C PRO A 745 -1.73 -10.27 -37.65
N PHE A 746 -2.24 -9.38 -38.51
CA PHE A 746 -3.26 -9.74 -39.50
C PHE A 746 -2.75 -10.78 -40.52
N GLU A 747 -1.45 -10.82 -40.77
CA GLU A 747 -0.82 -11.80 -41.66
C GLU A 747 -0.73 -13.21 -41.05
N GLU A 748 -0.82 -13.31 -39.72
CA GLU A 748 -0.64 -14.55 -38.96
C GLU A 748 -1.97 -15.19 -38.52
N ILE A 749 -3.11 -14.50 -38.71
CA ILE A 749 -4.41 -15.02 -38.33
C ILE A 749 -4.99 -15.93 -39.43
N ASP A 750 -5.44 -17.13 -39.05
CA ASP A 750 -6.21 -17.99 -39.94
C ASP A 750 -7.70 -17.58 -39.89
N ASP A 751 -8.14 -16.84 -40.91
CA ASP A 751 -9.52 -16.39 -41.07
C ASP A 751 -10.15 -16.94 -42.37
N PRO A 752 -10.60 -18.21 -42.37
CA PRO A 752 -11.16 -18.85 -43.57
C PRO A 752 -12.47 -18.22 -44.03
N LYS A 753 -13.17 -17.50 -43.13
CA LYS A 753 -14.45 -16.84 -43.41
C LYS A 753 -14.30 -15.36 -43.80
N LYS A 754 -13.08 -14.82 -43.74
CA LYS A 754 -12.75 -13.43 -44.09
C LYS A 754 -13.63 -12.41 -43.35
N ILE A 755 -13.88 -12.66 -42.07
CA ILE A 755 -14.66 -11.77 -41.20
C ILE A 755 -13.79 -10.71 -40.50
N GLY A 756 -12.47 -10.90 -40.51
CA GLY A 756 -11.44 -10.02 -39.98
C GLY A 756 -11.08 -8.87 -40.93
N GLU A 757 -10.94 -7.68 -40.35
CA GLU A 757 -10.44 -6.47 -40.99
C GLU A 757 -9.04 -6.14 -40.45
N ASP A 758 -8.10 -5.81 -41.34
CA ASP A 758 -6.79 -5.28 -40.98
C ASP A 758 -6.93 -3.82 -40.53
N VAL A 759 -6.60 -3.57 -39.26
CA VAL A 759 -6.65 -2.25 -38.65
C VAL A 759 -5.27 -1.71 -38.27
N THR A 760 -4.19 -2.31 -38.78
CA THR A 760 -2.80 -1.89 -38.53
C THR A 760 -2.56 -0.41 -38.87
N ARG A 761 -3.24 0.10 -39.90
CA ARG A 761 -3.13 1.49 -40.36
C ARG A 761 -4.31 2.37 -39.97
N ILE A 762 -5.22 1.85 -39.13
CA ILE A 762 -6.46 2.51 -38.74
C ILE A 762 -6.44 2.71 -37.22
N GLY A 763 -6.50 3.97 -36.78
CA GLY A 763 -6.62 4.29 -35.36
C GLY A 763 -7.81 3.57 -34.73
N HIS A 764 -7.56 2.84 -33.65
CA HIS A 764 -8.58 2.08 -32.94
C HIS A 764 -8.29 2.03 -31.45
N ARG A 765 -9.31 1.73 -30.66
CA ARG A 765 -9.28 1.88 -29.20
C ARG A 765 -8.85 0.64 -28.43
N GLY A 766 -8.73 -0.51 -29.11
CA GLY A 766 -8.29 -1.76 -28.52
C GLY A 766 -6.83 -2.09 -28.86
N THR A 767 -6.41 -3.32 -28.56
CA THR A 767 -5.03 -3.78 -28.77
C THR A 767 -5.01 -4.83 -29.88
N GLY A 768 -4.18 -4.63 -30.90
CA GLY A 768 -3.95 -5.61 -31.97
C GLY A 768 -4.09 -5.09 -33.39
N GLN A 769 -4.07 -6.00 -34.37
CA GLN A 769 -4.10 -5.66 -35.80
C GLN A 769 -5.34 -6.20 -36.52
N VAL A 770 -6.10 -7.08 -35.88
CA VAL A 770 -7.30 -7.70 -36.46
C VAL A 770 -8.55 -7.18 -35.74
N ARG A 771 -9.55 -6.76 -36.50
CA ARG A 771 -10.87 -6.35 -36.00
C ARG A 771 -11.98 -7.22 -36.57
N ILE A 772 -12.95 -7.60 -35.74
CA ILE A 772 -14.22 -8.20 -36.19
C ILE A 772 -15.42 -7.48 -35.59
N ARG A 773 -16.57 -7.57 -36.27
CA ARG A 773 -17.84 -6.98 -35.82
C ARG A 773 -18.89 -8.07 -35.59
N LEU A 774 -19.42 -8.11 -34.38
CA LEU A 774 -20.47 -9.04 -33.96
C LEU A 774 -21.80 -8.29 -33.79
N THR A 775 -22.84 -8.80 -34.43
CA THR A 775 -24.21 -8.25 -34.37
C THR A 775 -25.22 -9.26 -33.82
N ALA A 776 -24.90 -10.56 -33.84
CA ALA A 776 -25.78 -11.63 -33.38
C ALA A 776 -24.99 -12.80 -32.77
N THR A 777 -25.66 -13.60 -31.94
CA THR A 777 -25.07 -14.76 -31.25
C THR A 777 -24.64 -15.88 -32.22
N THR A 778 -25.21 -15.95 -33.41
CA THR A 778 -24.82 -16.90 -34.47
C THR A 778 -23.39 -16.69 -34.98
N GLN A 779 -22.80 -15.52 -34.72
CA GLN A 779 -21.42 -15.19 -35.11
C GLN A 779 -20.39 -15.53 -34.02
N LEU A 780 -20.83 -16.03 -32.85
CA LEU A 780 -19.95 -16.26 -31.70
C LEU A 780 -18.94 -17.38 -31.93
N ASP A 781 -19.32 -18.46 -32.62
CA ASP A 781 -18.40 -19.58 -32.87
C ASP A 781 -17.24 -19.13 -33.76
N ASP A 782 -17.54 -18.34 -34.79
CA ASP A 782 -16.54 -17.80 -35.72
C ASP A 782 -15.65 -16.76 -35.04
N ALA A 783 -16.23 -15.92 -34.17
CA ALA A 783 -15.47 -14.97 -33.37
C ALA A 783 -14.53 -15.67 -32.37
N MET A 784 -15.02 -16.71 -31.69
CA MET A 784 -14.22 -17.46 -30.72
C MET A 784 -13.07 -18.22 -31.37
N TYR A 785 -13.23 -18.68 -32.61
CA TYR A 785 -12.13 -19.30 -33.36
C TYR A 785 -10.94 -18.35 -33.55
N LEU A 786 -11.20 -17.08 -33.86
CA LEU A 786 -10.16 -16.07 -34.02
C LEU A 786 -9.58 -15.61 -32.67
N ILE A 787 -10.43 -15.50 -31.64
CA ILE A 787 -10.00 -15.16 -30.27
C ILE A 787 -9.09 -16.24 -29.69
N GLN A 788 -9.38 -17.52 -29.93
CA GLN A 788 -8.57 -18.64 -29.49
C GLN A 788 -7.15 -18.55 -30.04
N GLN A 789 -6.98 -18.20 -31.32
CA GLN A 789 -5.66 -18.02 -31.93
C GLN A 789 -4.85 -16.89 -31.25
N ALA A 790 -5.50 -15.77 -30.94
CA ALA A 790 -4.85 -14.67 -30.22
C ALA A 790 -4.47 -15.06 -28.78
N PHE A 791 -5.30 -15.86 -28.11
CA PHE A 791 -5.02 -16.41 -26.78
C PHE A 791 -3.85 -17.41 -26.81
N ASP A 792 -3.87 -18.39 -27.72
CA ASP A 792 -2.86 -19.46 -27.82
C ASP A 792 -1.47 -18.90 -28.12
N ARG A 793 -1.39 -17.85 -28.96
CA ARG A 793 -0.14 -17.14 -29.23
C ARG A 793 0.46 -16.57 -27.95
N GLN A 794 -0.34 -15.82 -27.20
CA GLN A 794 0.13 -15.17 -25.98
C GLN A 794 0.49 -16.20 -24.90
N ASN A 795 -0.27 -17.28 -24.79
CA ASN A 795 0.01 -18.37 -23.87
C ASN A 795 1.32 -19.11 -24.22
N SER A 796 1.62 -19.26 -25.51
CA SER A 796 2.88 -19.84 -25.98
C SER A 796 4.08 -18.91 -25.73
N GLU A 797 3.91 -17.59 -25.85
CA GLU A 797 4.93 -16.60 -25.48
C GLU A 797 5.23 -16.63 -23.97
N MET A 798 4.24 -16.90 -23.12
CA MET A 798 4.43 -17.11 -21.68
C MET A 798 5.18 -18.40 -21.34
N ALA A 799 4.98 -19.49 -22.08
CA ALA A 799 5.67 -20.75 -21.85
C ALA A 799 7.17 -20.73 -22.24
N LEU A 800 7.60 -19.69 -22.97
CA LEU A 800 8.97 -19.47 -23.41
C LEU A 800 9.76 -18.47 -22.51
N VAL A 801 9.08 -17.86 -21.53
CA VAL A 801 9.61 -16.91 -20.53
C VAL A 801 9.69 -17.62 -19.19
#